data_AF-A0A6S6SC88-F1
#
_entry.id   AF-A0A6S6SC88-F1
#
_cell.length_a   1.000
_cell.length_b   1.000
_cell.length_c   1.000
_cell.angle_alpha   90.00
_cell.angle_beta   90.00
_cell.angle_gamma   90.00
#
_symmetry.space_group_name_H-M   'P 1'
#
loop_
_entity.id
_entity.type
_entity.pdbx_description
1 polymer ?
#
loop_
_entity_poly.entity_id
_entity_poly.type
_entity_poly.pdbx_seq_one_letter_code
_entity_poly.pdbx_strand_id
1 'polypeptide(L)'
;MVLVLSINLWGQFDFGECSGTGSFEQQIEHYAGDYESAVLVGTIPEGIQGLRVELTSDMDVDIRLYGQNDDKIVHWPYGILHLSYEQTDTYQGVSVTYSGYNGVNGQKGHEFIEVSGSTPTSMTMKAFGYRAGYANVNYSWTGKDNCNGSENGRGHFEQEISHEAISLVGTIPPYIDNLEINLTSETDIDIQLYGEDGTAIVKWPAGLLNGARVQEIHYHGMHIEWSGYNGLGGEQGHEYIRIYGLTTETLTMKVYGYQAGFADVDYSWGNGENNDSDTEAPIITLVGETNVTVNIGQMYVDAEATAYDNKDGDISANIVTVNHVNTNVIGDYRVTYDVTDNAGNEAMQVVRTVHVVDELDTTIPIITLLGDENVTVYQGEMYVDAGANALDNKDGDISANIQTVNNVNTNVIGVYTVTYNVSDNAGNSALQVTRMVRVIEVPDTTIPIITLLGEDNLTIYQNENYVGNAVAMSYVDAGAIASDNKDGDITSSIVMVNPVDVSTLGTYIVTFDVNDSAGNSALQVTRTVNVVEVPDTTPPVITLSGDENVTVYQGEMYVDAGANALDNKDGDISENIVTVNNVNTNILGIYTLTYNVSDNAGNSALQVTRMVNVVEETQEVTTVQLPLLIIRIEFNDYSFENSANTWHNKIFGTSDKELNDYINEISYGKFQFVPANEIDDVADDGIITVHLDENHPNTSNDVSSFLSRLNSAIALANDFIDFSEYDTNNNNAIASDELQIMYLVAGGESATGTSPGQWAHAWCMYGGNEDAPTHDGVSLMNCYANGNYSLFGEKHGVNDASIGIIAHELGHATFDLPDLYDTDGSSSGIGNFGLMGSGSWGYKNGDSQSGQTPTHMTGWSKIQSGFLEATTINDSVTDLNLHATASSDYVLYKIRTNSVGEYFLIENRAASGYDMGLTSLSGTSNFSGGLSILHIDDNIGNNDDENHKLVDVEEANNAGLDTKTDRGHINNLYFNGNSNSFNASTSPSSNRYDTMISGVSIENISDSATVMTADINVN
;
A
#
# COMPACT_ATOMS: atom_id res chain seq x y z
N MET A 1 18.88 22.90 -2.68
CA MET A 1 19.22 24.26 -2.23
C MET A 1 19.18 25.14 -3.47
N VAL A 2 18.39 26.20 -3.58
CA VAL A 2 17.71 26.99 -2.52
C VAL A 2 16.36 26.40 -2.08
N LEU A 3 15.99 26.68 -0.82
CA LEU A 3 14.64 26.52 -0.27
C LEU A 3 13.97 27.89 -0.28
N VAL A 4 12.75 27.99 -0.81
CA VAL A 4 11.84 29.12 -0.53
C VAL A 4 10.52 28.50 -0.05
N LEU A 5 9.97 29.05 1.03
CA LEU A 5 8.79 28.50 1.70
C LEU A 5 7.53 28.70 0.85
N SER A 6 6.54 27.86 1.09
CA SER A 6 5.15 28.14 0.76
C SER A 6 4.70 29.47 1.39
N ILE A 7 3.96 30.26 0.61
CA ILE A 7 3.24 31.43 1.10
C ILE A 7 1.81 31.31 0.57
N ASN A 8 0.95 30.61 1.33
CA ASN A 8 -0.49 30.70 1.09
C ASN A 8 -0.90 32.13 1.49
N LEU A 9 -1.12 32.97 0.48
CA LEU A 9 -1.56 34.36 0.63
C LEU A 9 -3.04 34.52 0.24
N TRP A 10 -3.78 33.44 0.43
CA TRP A 10 -5.23 33.31 0.22
C TRP A 10 -5.84 33.03 1.58
N GLY A 11 -6.95 33.70 1.91
CA GLY A 11 -7.72 33.34 3.10
C GLY A 11 -8.39 31.98 2.93
N GLN A 12 -8.75 31.36 4.05
CA GLN A 12 -9.50 30.12 4.09
C GLN A 12 -10.41 30.12 5.33
N PHE A 13 -11.40 29.25 5.35
CA PHE A 13 -12.21 29.03 6.54
C PHE A 13 -11.40 28.40 7.68
N ASP A 14 -11.63 28.86 8.90
CA ASP A 14 -11.17 28.26 10.14
C ASP A 14 -12.39 27.93 11.00
N PHE A 15 -12.61 26.64 11.24
CA PHE A 15 -13.69 26.10 12.08
C PHE A 15 -13.09 25.41 13.32
N GLY A 16 -12.02 25.97 13.89
CA GLY A 16 -11.30 25.42 15.03
C GLY A 16 -12.12 25.35 16.33
N GLU A 17 -12.94 26.37 16.59
CA GLU A 17 -13.77 26.48 17.81
C GLU A 17 -15.17 25.84 17.63
N CYS A 18 -15.86 25.57 18.75
CA CYS A 18 -17.17 24.91 18.74
C CYS A 18 -18.29 25.76 18.11
N SER A 19 -18.20 27.08 18.26
CA SER A 19 -19.02 28.09 17.57
C SER A 19 -18.14 29.32 17.35
N GLY A 20 -18.49 30.18 16.40
CA GLY A 20 -17.66 31.35 16.11
C GLY A 20 -18.00 32.09 14.82
N THR A 21 -17.13 33.05 14.50
CA THR A 21 -17.17 33.85 13.27
C THR A 21 -15.75 34.03 12.70
N GLY A 22 -15.65 34.29 11.41
CA GLY A 22 -14.39 34.62 10.75
C GLY A 22 -14.59 35.44 9.49
N SER A 23 -13.52 36.06 9.00
CA SER A 23 -13.52 36.80 7.73
C SER A 23 -12.17 36.76 7.02
N PHE A 24 -12.19 36.84 5.69
CA PHE A 24 -10.99 37.01 4.86
C PHE A 24 -11.31 37.66 3.50
N GLU A 25 -10.30 38.22 2.84
CA GLU A 25 -10.41 38.69 1.45
C GLU A 25 -9.91 37.61 0.49
N GLN A 26 -10.63 37.41 -0.61
CA GLN A 26 -10.37 36.40 -1.64
C GLN A 26 -10.34 37.07 -3.02
N GLN A 27 -9.28 36.82 -3.81
CA GLN A 27 -9.22 37.30 -5.20
C GLN A 27 -10.06 36.40 -6.12
N ILE A 28 -10.91 37.00 -6.95
CA ILE A 28 -11.76 36.31 -7.92
C ILE A 28 -11.33 36.71 -9.34
N GLU A 29 -11.18 35.73 -10.22
CA GLU A 29 -10.82 35.94 -11.63
C GLU A 29 -12.05 36.11 -12.53
N HIS A 30 -11.86 36.77 -13.68
CA HIS A 30 -12.90 36.99 -14.68
C HIS A 30 -13.11 35.73 -15.53
N TYR A 31 -14.34 35.23 -15.63
CA TYR A 31 -14.72 34.08 -16.47
C TYR A 31 -14.19 34.20 -17.92
N ALA A 32 -13.29 33.32 -18.32
CA ALA A 32 -12.61 33.41 -19.63
C ALA A 32 -13.47 32.88 -20.81
N GLY A 33 -14.80 32.90 -20.65
CA GLY A 33 -15.75 32.21 -21.54
C GLY A 33 -15.99 30.73 -21.19
N ASP A 34 -15.27 30.19 -20.20
CA ASP A 34 -15.52 28.88 -19.60
C ASP A 34 -16.40 29.04 -18.35
N TYR A 35 -17.53 28.34 -18.33
CA TYR A 35 -18.47 28.36 -17.20
C TYR A 35 -18.10 27.45 -16.04
N GLU A 36 -17.12 26.55 -16.17
CA GLU A 36 -16.59 25.79 -15.02
C GLU A 36 -15.36 26.46 -14.37
N SER A 37 -14.83 27.54 -14.97
CA SER A 37 -13.72 28.34 -14.42
C SER A 37 -14.13 29.20 -13.20
N ALA A 38 -14.21 28.57 -12.03
CA ALA A 38 -14.50 29.22 -10.74
C ALA A 38 -13.30 29.09 -9.77
N VAL A 39 -13.01 30.14 -9.01
CA VAL A 39 -11.89 30.18 -8.04
C VAL A 39 -12.31 29.47 -6.75
N LEU A 40 -11.44 28.65 -6.19
CA LEU A 40 -11.65 28.01 -4.87
C LEU A 40 -11.65 29.08 -3.76
N VAL A 41 -12.71 29.10 -2.95
CA VAL A 41 -12.83 29.98 -1.76
C VAL A 41 -12.42 29.23 -0.49
N GLY A 42 -12.73 27.94 -0.40
CA GLY A 42 -12.30 27.09 0.71
C GLY A 42 -13.13 25.82 0.86
N THR A 43 -12.76 25.01 1.86
CA THR A 43 -13.49 23.79 2.25
C THR A 43 -14.17 23.98 3.60
N ILE A 44 -15.42 23.53 3.68
CA ILE A 44 -16.27 23.52 4.87
C ILE A 44 -16.34 22.07 5.36
N PRO A 45 -15.94 21.75 6.60
CA PRO A 45 -16.03 20.40 7.14
C PRO A 45 -17.45 19.85 7.22
N GLU A 46 -17.55 18.54 7.40
CA GLU A 46 -18.75 17.87 7.90
C GLU A 46 -19.00 18.27 9.37
N GLY A 47 -20.27 18.27 9.80
CA GLY A 47 -20.64 18.49 11.20
C GLY A 47 -20.60 19.95 11.68
N ILE A 48 -20.52 20.94 10.79
CA ILE A 48 -20.63 22.37 11.14
C ILE A 48 -22.10 22.76 11.22
N GLN A 49 -22.56 23.28 12.36
CA GLN A 49 -23.97 23.58 12.62
C GLN A 49 -24.28 25.07 12.42
N GLY A 50 -25.42 25.36 11.79
CA GLY A 50 -25.92 26.73 11.63
C GLY A 50 -24.96 27.61 10.83
N LEU A 51 -24.34 27.02 9.80
CA LEU A 51 -23.37 27.69 8.95
C LEU A 51 -24.04 28.80 8.13
N ARG A 52 -23.46 30.00 8.18
CA ARG A 52 -23.75 31.10 7.26
C ARG A 52 -22.44 31.60 6.66
N VAL A 53 -22.45 31.87 5.35
CA VAL A 53 -21.32 32.47 4.62
C VAL A 53 -21.86 33.57 3.71
N GLU A 54 -21.29 34.76 3.81
CA GLU A 54 -21.61 35.93 3.00
C GLU A 54 -20.37 36.34 2.18
N LEU A 55 -20.56 36.65 0.91
CA LEU A 55 -19.53 37.10 -0.02
C LEU A 55 -19.92 38.46 -0.57
N THR A 56 -19.05 39.47 -0.39
CA THR A 56 -19.32 40.86 -0.78
C THR A 56 -18.18 41.46 -1.60
N SER A 57 -18.49 42.01 -2.77
CA SER A 57 -17.57 42.58 -3.77
C SER A 57 -18.21 43.75 -4.52
N ASP A 58 -17.39 44.72 -4.95
CA ASP A 58 -17.78 45.75 -5.93
C ASP A 58 -17.99 45.18 -7.37
N MET A 59 -17.74 43.88 -7.56
CA MET A 59 -17.81 43.18 -8.84
C MET A 59 -18.92 42.12 -8.82
N ASP A 60 -19.53 41.92 -9.98
CA ASP A 60 -20.54 40.90 -10.23
C ASP A 60 -19.91 39.49 -10.13
N VAL A 61 -20.18 38.79 -9.02
CA VAL A 61 -19.65 37.46 -8.65
C VAL A 61 -20.83 36.54 -8.29
N ASP A 62 -20.71 35.25 -8.57
CA ASP A 62 -21.65 34.21 -8.09
C ASP A 62 -20.94 33.23 -7.14
N ILE A 63 -21.57 32.92 -6.00
CA ILE A 63 -21.15 31.78 -5.15
C ILE A 63 -21.50 30.45 -5.83
N ARG A 64 -20.64 29.44 -5.63
CA ARG A 64 -20.94 28.03 -5.88
C ARG A 64 -20.57 27.15 -4.70
N LEU A 65 -21.36 26.12 -4.44
CA LEU A 65 -21.16 25.12 -3.40
C LEU A 65 -21.28 23.72 -3.98
N TYR A 66 -20.34 22.86 -3.61
CA TYR A 66 -20.19 21.50 -4.11
C TYR A 66 -20.09 20.53 -2.93
N GLY A 67 -20.71 19.35 -3.06
CA GLY A 67 -20.55 18.25 -2.11
C GLY A 67 -19.23 17.50 -2.28
N GLN A 68 -19.05 16.45 -1.49
CA GLN A 68 -17.80 15.69 -1.40
C GLN A 68 -17.35 15.00 -2.71
N ASN A 69 -18.25 14.81 -3.68
CA ASN A 69 -17.96 14.25 -5.01
C ASN A 69 -18.11 15.27 -6.17
N ASP A 70 -17.94 16.57 -5.89
CA ASP A 70 -18.29 17.69 -6.79
C ASP A 70 -19.81 17.78 -7.12
N ASP A 71 -20.64 17.18 -6.27
CA ASP A 71 -22.11 17.24 -6.35
C ASP A 71 -22.59 18.71 -6.34
N LYS A 72 -23.24 19.19 -7.40
CA LYS A 72 -23.52 20.62 -7.61
C LYS A 72 -24.72 21.12 -6.77
N ILE A 73 -24.47 21.41 -5.49
CA ILE A 73 -25.46 21.93 -4.52
C ILE A 73 -25.96 23.32 -4.92
N VAL A 74 -25.04 24.26 -5.10
CA VAL A 74 -25.34 25.65 -5.49
C VAL A 74 -24.47 25.98 -6.69
N HIS A 75 -25.03 26.12 -7.88
CA HIS A 75 -24.26 26.30 -9.12
C HIS A 75 -25.10 26.92 -10.23
N TRP A 76 -24.55 27.95 -10.89
CA TRP A 76 -25.06 28.56 -12.12
C TRP A 76 -24.02 28.37 -13.25
N PRO A 77 -24.41 28.11 -14.51
CA PRO A 77 -25.78 28.01 -15.05
C PRO A 77 -26.36 26.59 -15.04
N TYR A 78 -25.63 25.59 -14.51
CA TYR A 78 -25.91 24.17 -14.72
C TYR A 78 -26.35 23.40 -13.45
N GLY A 79 -26.76 24.10 -12.39
CA GLY A 79 -27.25 23.50 -11.14
C GLY A 79 -28.44 24.25 -10.53
N ILE A 80 -28.63 24.09 -9.22
CA ILE A 80 -29.86 24.51 -8.53
C ILE A 80 -30.03 26.04 -8.47
N LEU A 81 -28.91 26.81 -8.50
CA LEU A 81 -28.93 28.27 -8.56
C LEU A 81 -29.23 28.72 -10.00
N HIS A 82 -30.51 28.65 -10.37
CA HIS A 82 -31.02 29.00 -11.71
C HIS A 82 -32.00 30.20 -11.70
N LEU A 83 -32.22 30.80 -10.52
CA LEU A 83 -33.18 31.89 -10.31
C LEU A 83 -32.49 33.17 -9.80
N SER A 84 -33.10 34.30 -10.10
CA SER A 84 -32.53 35.65 -9.93
C SER A 84 -32.82 36.28 -8.56
N TYR A 85 -33.14 35.46 -7.58
CA TYR A 85 -33.62 35.82 -6.24
C TYR A 85 -33.42 34.63 -5.30
N GLU A 86 -33.57 34.89 -4.00
CA GLU A 86 -33.32 33.92 -2.92
C GLU A 86 -34.10 32.61 -3.09
N GLN A 87 -33.44 31.48 -2.84
CA GLN A 87 -34.01 30.12 -2.91
C GLN A 87 -33.52 29.27 -1.74
N THR A 88 -34.31 28.26 -1.39
CA THR A 88 -33.94 27.20 -0.45
C THR A 88 -34.23 25.84 -1.11
N ASP A 89 -33.27 24.92 -1.06
CA ASP A 89 -33.47 23.52 -1.49
C ASP A 89 -32.87 22.55 -0.45
N THR A 90 -33.13 21.25 -0.55
CA THR A 90 -32.70 20.22 0.40
C THR A 90 -31.54 19.38 -0.15
N TYR A 91 -30.36 19.44 0.49
CA TYR A 91 -29.22 18.58 0.18
C TYR A 91 -28.99 17.56 1.29
N GLN A 92 -29.05 16.27 0.94
CA GLN A 92 -28.88 15.13 1.87
C GLN A 92 -29.70 15.17 3.17
N GLY A 93 -30.78 15.96 3.22
CA GLY A 93 -31.67 16.09 4.38
C GLY A 93 -31.59 17.41 5.14
N VAL A 94 -30.59 18.27 4.88
CA VAL A 94 -30.54 19.64 5.40
C VAL A 94 -31.00 20.65 4.36
N SER A 95 -31.58 21.77 4.81
CA SER A 95 -31.95 22.87 3.90
C SER A 95 -30.75 23.79 3.68
N VAL A 96 -30.57 24.23 2.43
CA VAL A 96 -29.53 25.17 2.02
C VAL A 96 -30.22 26.35 1.34
N THR A 97 -30.14 27.53 1.97
CA THR A 97 -30.69 28.80 1.46
C THR A 97 -29.58 29.64 0.83
N TYR A 98 -29.85 30.32 -0.28
CA TYR A 98 -28.87 31.13 -1.01
C TYR A 98 -29.52 32.27 -1.82
N SER A 99 -28.76 33.35 -2.06
CA SER A 99 -29.25 34.64 -2.59
C SER A 99 -29.73 34.67 -4.06
N GLY A 100 -29.25 33.76 -4.91
CA GLY A 100 -29.49 33.78 -6.36
C GLY A 100 -28.58 34.76 -7.15
N TYR A 101 -28.59 34.66 -8.49
CA TYR A 101 -27.52 35.22 -9.37
C TYR A 101 -27.53 36.75 -9.59
N ASN A 102 -28.41 37.45 -8.87
CA ASN A 102 -28.44 38.92 -8.83
C ASN A 102 -28.01 39.45 -7.44
N GLY A 103 -27.57 38.58 -6.54
CA GLY A 103 -27.25 38.92 -5.16
C GLY A 103 -28.47 39.37 -4.33
N VAL A 104 -28.20 39.67 -3.06
CA VAL A 104 -29.19 40.07 -2.05
C VAL A 104 -29.92 41.33 -2.50
N ASN A 105 -31.25 41.28 -2.55
CA ASN A 105 -32.12 42.36 -3.01
C ASN A 105 -31.78 42.93 -4.41
N GLY A 106 -31.07 42.17 -5.26
CA GLY A 106 -30.62 42.60 -6.58
C GLY A 106 -29.30 43.38 -6.60
N GLN A 107 -28.54 43.37 -5.50
CA GLN A 107 -27.17 43.88 -5.43
C GLN A 107 -26.18 42.80 -5.87
N LYS A 108 -25.78 42.83 -7.15
CA LYS A 108 -24.78 41.92 -7.72
C LYS A 108 -23.41 42.09 -7.07
N GLY A 109 -22.79 40.98 -6.65
CA GLY A 109 -21.60 41.01 -5.82
C GLY A 109 -21.90 41.05 -4.33
N HIS A 110 -23.11 40.67 -3.91
CA HIS A 110 -23.47 40.47 -2.51
C HIS A 110 -24.30 39.19 -2.41
N GLU A 111 -23.63 38.07 -2.17
CA GLU A 111 -24.21 36.73 -2.21
C GLU A 111 -24.09 36.04 -0.85
N PHE A 112 -24.98 35.09 -0.54
CA PHE A 112 -24.86 34.28 0.68
C PHE A 112 -25.25 32.81 0.49
N ILE A 113 -24.80 31.99 1.42
CA ILE A 113 -25.28 30.63 1.69
C ILE A 113 -25.54 30.47 3.19
N GLU A 114 -26.64 29.80 3.53
CA GLU A 114 -27.02 29.43 4.90
C GLU A 114 -27.46 27.96 4.94
N VAL A 115 -26.98 27.17 5.90
CA VAL A 115 -27.27 25.73 6.05
C VAL A 115 -27.98 25.47 7.38
N SER A 116 -29.21 24.95 7.32
CA SER A 116 -30.02 24.67 8.51
C SER A 116 -29.69 23.29 9.10
N GLY A 117 -28.85 23.26 10.13
CA GLY A 117 -28.39 22.03 10.80
C GLY A 117 -26.88 21.77 10.59
N SER A 118 -26.42 20.57 10.93
CA SER A 118 -25.05 20.12 10.69
C SER A 118 -24.80 19.89 9.19
N THR A 119 -23.65 20.33 8.65
CA THR A 119 -23.25 20.01 7.26
C THR A 119 -23.11 18.48 7.08
N PRO A 120 -23.92 17.83 6.21
CA PRO A 120 -24.01 16.36 6.13
C PRO A 120 -22.83 15.67 5.43
N THR A 121 -21.98 16.44 4.76
CA THR A 121 -20.68 16.00 4.23
C THR A 121 -19.71 17.17 4.34
N SER A 122 -18.43 16.91 4.10
CA SER A 122 -17.51 17.96 3.67
C SER A 122 -18.02 18.62 2.37
N MET A 123 -17.85 19.95 2.27
CA MET A 123 -18.30 20.75 1.14
C MET A 123 -17.19 21.68 0.63
N THR A 124 -17.19 21.97 -0.67
CA THR A 124 -16.24 22.89 -1.31
C THR A 124 -16.97 24.12 -1.82
N MET A 125 -16.54 25.30 -1.37
CA MET A 125 -17.05 26.59 -1.87
C MET A 125 -16.11 27.15 -2.94
N LYS A 126 -16.68 27.56 -4.07
CA LYS A 126 -15.98 28.24 -5.18
C LYS A 126 -16.75 29.52 -5.52
N ALA A 127 -16.12 30.47 -6.19
CA ALA A 127 -16.76 31.72 -6.62
C ALA A 127 -16.38 32.08 -8.06
N PHE A 128 -17.33 32.66 -8.80
CA PHE A 128 -17.27 32.83 -10.25
C PHE A 128 -17.49 34.30 -10.61
N GLY A 129 -16.46 34.99 -11.10
CA GLY A 129 -16.54 36.42 -11.41
C GLY A 129 -16.94 36.72 -12.85
N TYR A 130 -18.03 37.45 -13.06
CA TYR A 130 -18.27 38.16 -14.33
C TYR A 130 -17.24 39.29 -14.54
N ARG A 131 -16.55 39.71 -13.48
CA ARG A 131 -15.36 40.57 -13.51
C ARG A 131 -14.34 40.12 -12.48
N ALA A 132 -13.06 40.36 -12.78
CA ALA A 132 -11.98 40.12 -11.84
C ALA A 132 -11.98 41.20 -10.76
N GLY A 133 -11.75 40.81 -9.51
CA GLY A 133 -11.78 41.70 -8.35
C GLY A 133 -11.40 40.97 -7.07
N TYR A 134 -11.65 41.62 -5.93
CA TYR A 134 -11.58 41.01 -4.60
C TYR A 134 -12.98 40.91 -4.01
N ALA A 135 -13.21 39.87 -3.22
CA ALA A 135 -14.43 39.67 -2.46
C ALA A 135 -14.08 39.44 -0.99
N ASN A 136 -14.79 40.10 -0.09
CA ASN A 136 -14.74 39.80 1.35
C ASN A 136 -15.66 38.62 1.62
N VAL A 137 -15.15 37.60 2.30
CA VAL A 137 -15.87 36.40 2.71
C VAL A 137 -16.00 36.45 4.23
N ASN A 138 -17.22 36.65 4.72
CA ASN A 138 -17.58 36.59 6.13
C ASN A 138 -18.31 35.27 6.41
N TYR A 139 -18.08 34.64 7.56
CA TYR A 139 -18.75 33.39 7.91
C TYR A 139 -18.97 33.24 9.41
N SER A 140 -19.97 32.43 9.77
CA SER A 140 -20.32 32.12 11.16
C SER A 140 -20.87 30.70 11.29
N TRP A 141 -20.71 30.08 12.46
CA TRP A 141 -21.31 28.79 12.80
C TRP A 141 -21.74 28.78 14.28
N THR A 142 -22.91 28.20 14.56
CA THR A 142 -23.52 28.21 15.90
C THR A 142 -23.13 26.99 16.74
N GLY A 143 -22.55 25.96 16.13
CA GLY A 143 -22.18 24.72 16.80
C GLY A 143 -21.35 23.79 15.91
N LYS A 144 -20.89 22.69 16.49
CA LYS A 144 -20.12 21.66 15.81
C LYS A 144 -20.40 20.30 16.45
N ASP A 145 -20.56 19.27 15.63
CA ASP A 145 -20.83 17.92 16.10
C ASP A 145 -19.67 17.43 17.00
N ASN A 146 -20.01 16.84 18.15
CA ASN A 146 -19.11 16.41 19.24
C ASN A 146 -18.63 17.50 20.24
N CYS A 147 -19.23 18.70 20.26
CA CYS A 147 -19.01 19.68 21.35
C CYS A 147 -19.90 19.40 22.58
N ASN A 148 -19.34 19.56 23.80
CA ASN A 148 -20.03 19.27 25.07
C ASN A 148 -20.38 20.56 25.85
N GLY A 149 -21.67 20.81 26.09
CA GLY A 149 -22.20 22.04 26.70
C GLY A 149 -22.02 22.20 28.21
N SER A 150 -20.86 21.87 28.79
CA SER A 150 -20.60 22.00 30.23
C SER A 150 -19.43 22.93 30.58
N GLU A 151 -19.05 23.83 29.67
CA GLU A 151 -17.91 24.73 29.84
C GLU A 151 -18.37 26.18 29.97
N ASN A 152 -17.79 26.92 30.93
CA ASN A 152 -18.08 28.34 31.13
C ASN A 152 -17.47 29.15 29.99
N GLY A 153 -18.32 29.79 29.19
CA GLY A 153 -17.93 30.60 28.03
C GLY A 153 -18.34 32.07 28.14
N ARG A 154 -17.96 32.83 27.12
CA ARG A 154 -18.46 34.18 26.82
C ARG A 154 -18.16 34.55 25.37
N GLY A 155 -18.94 35.45 24.80
CA GLY A 155 -18.70 36.02 23.48
C GLY A 155 -19.23 37.44 23.37
N HIS A 156 -18.91 38.09 22.25
CA HIS A 156 -19.31 39.45 21.90
C HIS A 156 -19.49 39.57 20.38
N PHE A 157 -20.51 40.30 19.92
CA PHE A 157 -20.65 40.75 18.53
C PHE A 157 -21.48 42.03 18.41
N GLU A 158 -21.30 42.75 17.30
CA GLU A 158 -22.13 43.91 16.91
C GLU A 158 -23.10 43.53 15.78
N GLN A 159 -24.28 44.14 15.73
CA GLN A 159 -25.22 44.01 14.60
C GLN A 159 -26.02 45.29 14.30
N GLU A 160 -26.23 45.59 13.02
CA GLU A 160 -27.13 46.67 12.58
C GLU A 160 -28.62 46.32 12.79
N ILE A 161 -29.33 47.17 13.53
CA ILE A 161 -30.76 47.07 13.81
C ILE A 161 -31.51 48.09 12.95
N SER A 162 -32.52 47.62 12.20
CA SER A 162 -33.32 48.46 11.31
C SER A 162 -34.45 49.19 12.04
N HIS A 163 -34.63 50.48 11.73
CA HIS A 163 -35.69 51.35 12.28
C HIS A 163 -37.10 50.80 12.05
N GLU A 164 -37.90 50.73 13.11
CA GLU A 164 -39.27 50.20 13.17
C GLU A 164 -39.40 48.73 12.68
N ALA A 165 -38.31 47.96 12.68
CA ALA A 165 -38.25 46.57 12.21
C ALA A 165 -37.77 45.60 13.30
N ILE A 166 -38.10 44.31 13.14
CA ILE A 166 -37.55 43.22 13.96
C ILE A 166 -36.36 42.61 13.21
N SER A 167 -35.13 42.84 13.69
CA SER A 167 -33.95 42.11 13.25
C SER A 167 -33.86 40.75 13.96
N LEU A 168 -33.52 39.70 13.23
CA LEU A 168 -33.04 38.44 13.83
C LEU A 168 -31.62 38.68 14.36
N VAL A 169 -31.36 38.34 15.63
CA VAL A 169 -30.05 38.59 16.28
C VAL A 169 -29.27 37.31 16.56
N GLY A 170 -29.95 36.18 16.74
CA GLY A 170 -29.28 34.88 16.76
C GLY A 170 -30.17 33.74 17.25
N THR A 171 -29.58 32.56 17.39
CA THR A 171 -30.18 31.40 18.03
C THR A 171 -29.31 30.95 19.20
N ILE A 172 -29.97 30.58 20.31
CA ILE A 172 -29.35 30.02 21.50
C ILE A 172 -29.64 28.52 21.47
N PRO A 173 -28.62 27.64 21.40
CA PRO A 173 -28.84 26.20 21.39
C PRO A 173 -29.32 25.67 22.75
N PRO A 174 -29.88 24.45 22.79
CA PRO A 174 -30.10 23.74 24.05
C PRO A 174 -28.77 23.40 24.76
N TYR A 175 -28.87 23.11 26.05
CA TYR A 175 -27.78 22.70 26.96
C TYR A 175 -26.72 23.77 27.29
N ILE A 176 -27.08 25.05 27.32
CA ILE A 176 -26.25 26.15 27.85
C ILE A 176 -26.70 26.47 29.29
N ASP A 177 -25.80 26.39 30.27
CA ASP A 177 -26.11 26.52 31.70
C ASP A 177 -25.92 27.94 32.26
N ASN A 178 -26.95 28.52 32.89
CA ASN A 178 -26.90 29.81 33.61
C ASN A 178 -26.67 31.08 32.75
N LEU A 179 -26.99 31.02 31.44
CA LEU A 179 -26.80 32.09 30.44
C LEU A 179 -27.27 33.49 30.90
N GLU A 180 -26.50 34.52 30.56
CA GLU A 180 -26.77 35.94 30.71
C GLU A 180 -26.32 36.64 29.44
N ILE A 181 -27.24 37.27 28.73
CA ILE A 181 -26.98 38.12 27.56
C ILE A 181 -27.26 39.56 28.01
N ASN A 182 -26.27 40.44 27.85
CA ASN A 182 -26.41 41.88 28.00
C ASN A 182 -26.30 42.52 26.62
N LEU A 183 -27.19 43.46 26.33
CA LEU A 183 -27.32 44.08 25.01
C LEU A 183 -27.35 45.59 25.19
N THR A 184 -26.46 46.30 24.50
CA THR A 184 -26.29 47.75 24.64
C THR A 184 -26.35 48.45 23.28
N SER A 185 -26.95 49.64 23.23
CA SER A 185 -27.03 50.48 22.04
C SER A 185 -27.11 51.96 22.41
N GLU A 186 -26.63 52.85 21.52
CA GLU A 186 -26.92 54.29 21.61
C GLU A 186 -28.39 54.63 21.27
N THR A 187 -29.20 53.63 20.89
CA THR A 187 -30.59 53.79 20.41
C THR A 187 -31.58 52.90 21.16
N ASP A 188 -32.82 53.38 21.25
CA ASP A 188 -33.95 52.71 21.91
C ASP A 188 -34.39 51.44 21.15
N ILE A 189 -34.18 50.28 21.76
CA ILE A 189 -34.41 48.96 21.16
C ILE A 189 -35.03 47.97 22.18
N ASP A 190 -35.91 47.10 21.72
CA ASP A 190 -36.67 46.13 22.54
C ASP A 190 -36.18 44.70 22.26
N ILE A 191 -35.58 44.03 23.25
CA ILE A 191 -35.13 42.63 23.11
C ILE A 191 -36.31 41.66 23.06
N GLN A 192 -36.20 40.61 22.24
CA GLN A 192 -37.21 39.58 22.06
C GLN A 192 -36.62 38.17 22.04
N LEU A 193 -37.34 37.23 22.65
CA LEU A 193 -36.97 35.82 22.77
C LEU A 193 -38.17 34.94 22.41
N TYR A 194 -37.93 33.92 21.59
CA TYR A 194 -38.94 32.98 21.12
C TYR A 194 -38.48 31.54 21.37
N GLY A 195 -39.41 30.64 21.69
CA GLY A 195 -39.19 29.20 21.73
C GLY A 195 -39.03 28.58 20.34
N GLU A 196 -38.70 27.30 20.29
CA GLU A 196 -38.44 26.54 19.06
C GLU A 196 -39.70 26.39 18.18
N ASP A 197 -40.88 26.38 18.81
CA ASP A 197 -42.20 26.39 18.16
C ASP A 197 -42.64 27.79 17.65
N GLY A 198 -41.83 28.82 17.89
CA GLY A 198 -42.14 30.22 17.58
C GLY A 198 -43.00 30.92 18.65
N THR A 199 -43.28 30.31 19.80
CA THR A 199 -43.96 30.96 20.93
C THR A 199 -43.14 32.14 21.45
N ALA A 200 -43.74 33.32 21.53
CA ALA A 200 -43.07 34.54 22.00
C ALA A 200 -42.95 34.56 23.53
N ILE A 201 -41.75 34.27 24.03
CA ILE A 201 -41.42 34.28 25.46
C ILE A 201 -41.29 35.74 25.91
N VAL A 202 -40.24 36.42 25.47
CA VAL A 202 -39.99 37.84 25.74
C VAL A 202 -40.36 38.64 24.50
N LYS A 203 -41.41 39.48 24.56
CA LYS A 203 -41.83 40.37 23.46
C LYS A 203 -42.93 41.34 23.90
N TRP A 204 -42.79 42.62 23.60
CA TRP A 204 -43.90 43.59 23.66
C TRP A 204 -44.53 43.78 22.26
N PRO A 205 -45.83 44.13 22.13
CA PRO A 205 -46.91 44.05 23.12
C PRO A 205 -47.59 42.65 23.16
N ALA A 206 -46.99 41.63 22.54
CA ALA A 206 -47.68 40.39 22.15
C ALA A 206 -47.07 39.08 22.71
N GLY A 207 -45.98 39.14 23.47
CA GLY A 207 -45.48 38.05 24.32
C GLY A 207 -45.74 38.34 25.79
N LEU A 208 -44.92 37.78 26.69
CA LEU A 208 -45.12 37.92 28.14
C LEU A 208 -44.54 39.22 28.72
N LEU A 209 -43.75 39.97 27.93
CA LEU A 209 -43.15 41.25 28.30
C LEU A 209 -44.25 42.32 28.39
N ASN A 210 -44.64 42.68 29.62
CA ASN A 210 -45.77 43.56 29.91
C ASN A 210 -45.47 44.69 30.92
N GLY A 211 -44.24 44.78 31.43
CA GLY A 211 -43.81 45.75 32.45
C GLY A 211 -42.55 46.54 32.08
N ALA A 212 -42.47 47.77 32.59
CA ALA A 212 -41.37 48.73 32.37
C ALA A 212 -40.14 48.49 33.28
N ARG A 213 -39.99 47.27 33.79
CA ARG A 213 -38.99 46.85 34.80
C ARG A 213 -38.77 45.35 34.69
N VAL A 214 -37.75 44.86 35.39
CA VAL A 214 -37.36 43.44 35.43
C VAL A 214 -38.57 42.52 35.62
N GLN A 215 -38.66 41.49 34.79
CA GLN A 215 -39.68 40.44 34.86
C GLN A 215 -39.03 39.06 34.73
N GLU A 216 -39.75 38.02 35.16
CA GLU A 216 -39.29 36.63 35.10
C GLU A 216 -40.41 35.65 34.72
N ILE A 217 -40.03 34.47 34.22
CA ILE A 217 -40.94 33.33 34.03
C ILE A 217 -40.18 32.01 34.13
N HIS A 218 -40.90 30.91 34.37
CA HIS A 218 -40.41 29.55 34.10
C HIS A 218 -41.02 29.05 32.80
N TYR A 219 -40.19 28.70 31.81
CA TYR A 219 -40.61 28.23 30.48
C TYR A 219 -39.87 26.94 30.12
N HIS A 220 -40.62 25.87 29.82
CA HIS A 220 -40.13 24.51 29.50
C HIS A 220 -39.02 23.92 30.41
N GLY A 221 -38.90 24.41 31.65
CA GLY A 221 -37.93 23.95 32.65
C GLY A 221 -36.84 24.98 32.97
N MET A 222 -36.63 25.95 32.09
CA MET A 222 -35.72 27.08 32.26
C MET A 222 -36.38 28.17 33.13
N HIS A 223 -35.60 28.88 33.96
CA HIS A 223 -36.03 30.10 34.65
C HIS A 223 -35.39 31.31 33.97
N ILE A 224 -36.20 32.17 33.37
CA ILE A 224 -35.77 33.27 32.50
C ILE A 224 -36.12 34.61 33.17
N GLU A 225 -35.15 35.54 33.26
CA GLU A 225 -35.30 36.93 33.76
C GLU A 225 -34.91 37.92 32.64
N TRP A 226 -35.55 39.08 32.54
CA TRP A 226 -35.19 40.11 31.56
C TRP A 226 -35.50 41.54 32.05
N SER A 227 -34.80 42.54 31.51
CA SER A 227 -34.85 43.96 31.94
C SER A 227 -36.22 44.65 31.89
N GLY A 228 -37.06 44.29 30.91
CA GLY A 228 -38.30 45.01 30.58
C GLY A 228 -38.08 46.17 29.60
N TYR A 229 -39.16 46.74 29.06
CA TYR A 229 -39.15 47.62 27.86
C TYR A 229 -38.56 49.03 28.06
N ASN A 230 -37.96 49.31 29.22
CA ASN A 230 -37.27 50.58 29.51
C ASN A 230 -35.76 50.35 29.79
N GLY A 231 -35.24 49.16 29.50
CA GLY A 231 -33.86 48.77 29.80
C GLY A 231 -33.54 48.66 31.31
N LEU A 232 -32.29 48.29 31.61
CA LEU A 232 -31.78 48.12 32.96
C LEU A 232 -31.83 49.45 33.72
N GLY A 233 -32.49 49.47 34.88
CA GLY A 233 -32.65 50.67 35.71
C GLY A 233 -33.58 51.77 35.15
N GLY A 234 -34.02 51.64 33.89
CA GLY A 234 -34.76 52.68 33.16
C GLY A 234 -33.94 53.45 32.11
N GLU A 235 -32.76 52.95 31.75
CA GLU A 235 -31.92 53.47 30.66
C GLU A 235 -32.20 52.66 29.39
N GLN A 236 -32.90 53.28 28.41
CA GLN A 236 -33.33 52.61 27.17
C GLN A 236 -32.14 52.33 26.25
N GLY A 237 -32.07 51.12 25.66
CA GLY A 237 -30.89 50.66 24.91
C GLY A 237 -29.87 49.93 25.78
N HIS A 238 -30.30 49.39 26.93
CA HIS A 238 -29.51 48.56 27.85
C HIS A 238 -30.35 47.38 28.34
N GLU A 239 -30.62 46.45 27.44
CA GLU A 239 -31.50 45.31 27.66
C GLU A 239 -30.70 44.08 28.11
N TYR A 240 -31.33 43.16 28.84
CA TYR A 240 -30.69 41.89 29.20
C TYR A 240 -31.69 40.74 29.26
N ILE A 241 -31.18 39.52 29.08
CA ILE A 241 -31.88 38.26 29.35
C ILE A 241 -30.94 37.36 30.17
N ARG A 242 -31.39 36.83 31.30
CA ARG A 242 -30.76 35.72 32.03
C ARG A 242 -31.62 34.47 31.91
N ILE A 243 -30.99 33.30 31.84
CA ILE A 243 -31.59 31.97 31.85
C ILE A 243 -30.84 31.15 32.89
N TYR A 244 -31.43 30.97 34.06
CA TYR A 244 -30.86 30.17 35.14
C TYR A 244 -31.07 28.67 34.88
N GLY A 245 -30.01 27.88 35.07
CA GLY A 245 -29.94 26.47 34.66
C GLY A 245 -29.73 26.26 33.16
N LEU A 246 -29.79 25.00 32.71
CA LEU A 246 -29.60 24.58 31.32
C LEU A 246 -30.76 25.02 30.41
N THR A 247 -30.45 25.55 29.23
CA THR A 247 -31.43 25.70 28.14
C THR A 247 -31.95 24.33 27.68
N THR A 248 -33.25 24.21 27.41
CA THR A 248 -33.91 22.92 27.13
C THR A 248 -34.37 22.72 25.67
N GLU A 249 -34.35 23.78 24.86
CA GLU A 249 -34.74 23.80 23.44
C GLU A 249 -33.92 24.87 22.70
N THR A 250 -34.01 24.91 21.36
CA THR A 250 -33.41 26.00 20.58
C THR A 250 -34.23 27.29 20.70
N LEU A 251 -33.67 28.35 21.28
CA LEU A 251 -34.36 29.64 21.40
C LEU A 251 -33.91 30.60 20.29
N THR A 252 -34.81 31.46 19.81
CA THR A 252 -34.49 32.50 18.81
C THR A 252 -34.51 33.88 19.45
N MET A 253 -33.39 34.60 19.39
CA MET A 253 -33.26 35.98 19.85
C MET A 253 -33.45 36.97 18.69
N LYS A 254 -34.25 38.01 18.92
CA LYS A 254 -34.54 39.08 17.96
C LYS A 254 -34.55 40.42 18.69
N VAL A 255 -34.40 41.52 17.98
CA VAL A 255 -34.49 42.88 18.54
C VAL A 255 -35.42 43.72 17.67
N TYR A 256 -36.26 44.54 18.30
CA TYR A 256 -37.06 45.56 17.62
C TYR A 256 -36.46 46.94 17.83
N GLY A 257 -36.01 47.60 16.77
CA GLY A 257 -35.47 48.95 16.88
C GLY A 257 -36.56 50.01 16.78
N TYR A 258 -36.77 50.83 17.82
CA TYR A 258 -37.55 52.06 17.66
C TYR A 258 -36.76 53.13 16.89
N GLN A 259 -35.43 53.01 16.85
CA GLN A 259 -34.54 53.76 15.98
C GLN A 259 -33.54 52.81 15.29
N ALA A 260 -32.88 53.26 14.22
CA ALA A 260 -31.81 52.49 13.58
C ALA A 260 -30.47 52.80 14.25
N GLY A 261 -29.69 51.76 14.52
CA GLY A 261 -28.40 51.83 15.21
C GLY A 261 -27.74 50.46 15.27
N PHE A 262 -26.62 50.37 15.98
CA PHE A 262 -25.96 49.09 16.26
C PHE A 262 -26.32 48.59 17.65
N ALA A 263 -26.50 47.28 17.78
CA ALA A 263 -26.58 46.57 19.05
C ALA A 263 -25.23 45.88 19.30
N ASP A 264 -24.61 46.18 20.44
CA ASP A 264 -23.48 45.47 21.04
C ASP A 264 -24.05 44.36 21.94
N VAL A 265 -23.61 43.11 21.75
CA VAL A 265 -24.17 41.91 22.41
C VAL A 265 -23.08 41.14 23.15
N ASP A 266 -22.97 41.32 24.47
CA ASP A 266 -22.09 40.57 25.39
C ASP A 266 -22.85 39.37 26.03
N TYR A 267 -22.22 38.21 26.24
CA TYR A 267 -22.87 37.07 26.94
C TYR A 267 -21.98 36.24 27.94
N SER A 268 -22.50 35.88 29.14
CA SER A 268 -21.91 35.14 30.35
C SER A 268 -22.97 34.73 31.48
N TRP A 269 -22.91 34.99 32.87
CA TRP A 269 -23.86 34.63 34.09
C TRP A 269 -24.04 35.64 35.39
N GLY A 270 -25.09 35.68 36.36
CA GLY A 270 -25.35 36.69 37.56
C GLY A 270 -26.36 36.51 38.87
N ASN A 271 -26.63 37.48 39.87
CA ASN A 271 -27.52 37.38 41.21
C ASN A 271 -27.95 38.64 42.23
N GLY A 272 -28.67 38.56 43.47
CA GLY A 272 -29.29 39.71 44.41
C GLY A 272 -29.73 39.64 46.03
N GLU A 273 -30.43 40.62 46.79
CA GLU A 273 -30.70 40.75 48.38
C GLU A 273 -31.89 41.66 49.17
N ASN A 274 -31.95 42.05 50.55
CA ASN A 274 -33.16 42.38 51.57
C ASN A 274 -33.43 43.69 52.60
N ASN A 275 -34.17 43.70 53.83
CA ASN A 275 -35.07 44.81 54.58
C ASN A 275 -35.28 45.03 56.25
N ASP A 276 -36.12 45.99 56.91
CA ASP A 276 -36.26 46.47 58.45
C ASP A 276 -37.55 47.30 59.19
N SER A 277 -37.77 47.60 60.58
CA SER A 277 -38.87 48.46 61.43
C SER A 277 -38.90 48.58 63.10
N ASP A 278 -39.65 49.24 64.16
CA ASP A 278 -40.68 50.34 64.72
C ASP A 278 -40.81 50.64 66.38
N THR A 279 -41.56 51.64 67.07
CA THR A 279 -41.67 52.04 68.65
C THR A 279 -42.90 52.91 69.39
N GLU A 280 -43.19 53.05 70.80
CA GLU A 280 -44.04 54.00 71.82
C GLU A 280 -44.05 53.98 73.50
N ALA A 281 -45.08 53.58 74.40
CA ALA A 281 -45.27 53.75 75.97
C ALA A 281 -46.19 52.81 77.05
N PRO A 282 -45.99 52.66 78.44
CA PRO A 282 -45.97 51.40 79.34
C PRO A 282 -46.78 51.12 80.72
N ILE A 283 -46.62 49.94 81.44
CA ILE A 283 -47.10 49.44 82.83
C ILE A 283 -46.17 48.37 83.56
N ILE A 284 -45.95 48.37 84.91
CA ILE A 284 -45.15 47.35 85.72
C ILE A 284 -45.95 46.13 86.28
N THR A 285 -45.35 44.92 86.31
CA THR A 285 -45.80 43.70 87.03
C THR A 285 -44.64 42.89 87.66
N LEU A 286 -44.74 42.41 88.91
CA LEU A 286 -43.73 41.52 89.52
C LEU A 286 -43.68 40.15 88.83
N VAL A 287 -42.47 39.64 88.55
CA VAL A 287 -42.26 38.28 88.03
C VAL A 287 -41.88 37.32 89.17
N GLY A 288 -42.67 36.28 89.41
CA GLY A 288 -42.44 35.36 90.54
C GLY A 288 -42.99 35.87 91.89
N GLU A 289 -42.62 35.20 92.98
CA GLU A 289 -43.32 35.35 94.27
C GLU A 289 -43.07 36.71 94.98
N THR A 290 -44.05 37.11 95.81
CA THR A 290 -44.01 38.37 96.58
C THR A 290 -43.26 38.22 97.92
N ASN A 291 -43.10 36.99 98.40
CA ASN A 291 -42.27 36.62 99.55
C ASN A 291 -41.44 35.41 99.11
N VAL A 292 -40.12 35.44 99.29
CA VAL A 292 -39.21 34.36 98.88
C VAL A 292 -38.44 33.84 100.10
N THR A 293 -38.17 32.54 100.17
CA THR A 293 -37.27 31.95 101.19
C THR A 293 -36.05 31.34 100.51
N VAL A 294 -34.88 31.57 101.10
CA VAL A 294 -33.56 31.18 100.59
C VAL A 294 -32.73 30.60 101.74
N ASN A 295 -31.78 29.70 101.49
CA ASN A 295 -30.85 29.25 102.53
C ASN A 295 -29.64 30.19 102.65
N ILE A 296 -29.00 30.21 103.82
CA ILE A 296 -27.85 31.08 104.12
C ILE A 296 -26.71 30.82 103.13
N GLY A 297 -26.19 31.88 102.53
CA GLY A 297 -25.14 31.82 101.51
C GLY A 297 -25.60 31.41 100.10
N GLN A 298 -26.84 30.93 99.91
CA GLN A 298 -27.39 30.78 98.55
C GLN A 298 -27.64 32.16 97.93
N MET A 299 -27.49 32.28 96.60
CA MET A 299 -27.77 33.53 95.91
C MET A 299 -29.27 33.78 95.85
N TYR A 300 -29.73 34.85 96.49
CA TYR A 300 -30.99 35.47 96.12
C TYR A 300 -30.76 36.25 94.83
N VAL A 301 -31.08 35.61 93.70
CA VAL A 301 -31.36 36.33 92.46
C VAL A 301 -32.75 36.93 92.64
N ASP A 302 -32.85 38.24 92.52
CA ASP A 302 -34.16 38.87 92.48
C ASP A 302 -34.85 38.48 91.18
N ALA A 303 -36.08 37.97 91.25
CA ALA A 303 -36.84 37.55 90.07
C ALA A 303 -37.42 38.74 89.26
N GLU A 304 -36.96 39.96 89.55
CA GLU A 304 -37.26 41.21 88.86
C GLU A 304 -38.78 41.52 88.74
N ALA A 305 -39.11 42.42 87.84
CA ALA A 305 -40.45 42.79 87.40
C ALA A 305 -40.38 43.02 85.89
N THR A 306 -41.49 42.89 85.18
CA THR A 306 -41.61 43.33 83.78
C THR A 306 -42.36 44.65 83.67
N ALA A 307 -42.07 45.41 82.63
CA ALA A 307 -42.78 46.63 82.27
C ALA A 307 -43.10 46.61 80.77
N TYR A 308 -44.39 46.59 80.42
CA TYR A 308 -44.83 46.47 79.04
C TYR A 308 -45.61 47.68 78.56
N ASP A 309 -45.34 48.06 77.33
CA ASP A 309 -45.93 49.10 76.50
C ASP A 309 -46.53 48.49 75.23
N ASN A 310 -47.58 49.10 74.68
CA ASN A 310 -48.13 48.77 73.38
C ASN A 310 -47.26 48.94 72.12
N LYS A 311 -46.09 49.63 72.08
CA LYS A 311 -45.35 49.89 70.80
C LYS A 311 -43.80 49.83 70.81
N ASP A 312 -43.07 50.44 71.75
CA ASP A 312 -41.68 50.09 72.14
C ASP A 312 -41.68 48.69 72.77
N GLY A 313 -42.84 48.25 73.26
CA GLY A 313 -43.08 46.86 73.61
C GLY A 313 -42.57 46.54 75.00
N ASP A 314 -41.55 45.70 75.09
CA ASP A 314 -40.96 45.33 76.38
C ASP A 314 -39.94 46.38 76.82
N ILE A 315 -40.36 47.29 77.70
CA ILE A 315 -39.49 48.30 78.32
C ILE A 315 -38.98 47.87 79.70
N SER A 316 -39.03 46.57 80.05
CA SER A 316 -38.56 46.07 81.35
C SER A 316 -37.11 46.45 81.65
N ALA A 317 -36.29 46.64 80.62
CA ALA A 317 -34.91 47.12 80.74
C ALA A 317 -34.79 48.54 81.36
N ASN A 318 -35.85 49.33 81.35
CA ASN A 318 -35.88 50.68 81.95
C ASN A 318 -36.24 50.66 83.45
N ILE A 319 -36.56 49.49 84.04
CA ILE A 319 -37.01 49.40 85.43
C ILE A 319 -35.88 49.75 86.41
N VAL A 320 -36.15 50.73 87.28
CA VAL A 320 -35.28 51.13 88.39
C VAL A 320 -35.57 50.27 89.61
N THR A 321 -34.75 49.24 89.81
CA THR A 321 -34.85 48.31 90.95
C THR A 321 -33.95 48.73 92.12
N VAL A 322 -34.49 48.73 93.35
CA VAL A 322 -33.74 48.95 94.59
C VAL A 322 -33.80 47.69 95.46
N ASN A 323 -32.69 46.94 95.51
CA ASN A 323 -32.55 45.69 96.25
C ASN A 323 -31.58 45.86 97.44
N HIS A 324 -31.96 45.37 98.63
CA HIS A 324 -31.16 45.42 99.86
C HIS A 324 -31.00 44.04 100.55
N VAL A 325 -31.23 42.94 99.84
CA VAL A 325 -31.18 41.57 100.37
C VAL A 325 -29.73 41.13 100.60
N ASN A 326 -29.44 40.52 101.76
CA ASN A 326 -28.11 39.97 102.07
C ASN A 326 -28.22 38.54 102.60
N THR A 327 -28.06 37.56 101.71
CA THR A 327 -28.26 36.13 102.04
C THR A 327 -27.14 35.50 102.88
N ASN A 328 -26.04 36.22 103.14
CA ASN A 328 -25.01 35.77 104.07
C ASN A 328 -25.42 35.96 105.54
N VAL A 329 -26.59 36.54 105.81
CA VAL A 329 -27.11 36.79 107.15
C VAL A 329 -28.57 36.31 107.22
N ILE A 330 -28.85 35.43 108.19
CA ILE A 330 -30.21 34.96 108.49
C ILE A 330 -31.09 36.15 108.94
N GLY A 331 -32.18 36.41 108.22
CA GLY A 331 -33.07 37.55 108.44
C GLY A 331 -34.05 37.81 107.29
N ASP A 332 -34.79 38.92 107.42
CA ASP A 332 -35.85 39.34 106.49
C ASP A 332 -35.47 40.64 105.75
N TYR A 333 -35.73 40.71 104.44
CA TYR A 333 -35.28 41.77 103.53
C TYR A 333 -36.36 42.22 102.53
N ARG A 334 -36.14 43.31 101.77
CA ARG A 334 -37.10 43.85 100.78
C ARG A 334 -36.42 44.41 99.50
N VAL A 335 -37.21 44.48 98.42
CA VAL A 335 -36.85 45.00 97.08
C VAL A 335 -38.01 45.85 96.50
N THR A 336 -37.73 46.94 95.75
CA THR A 336 -38.75 47.83 95.13
C THR A 336 -38.44 48.19 93.67
N TYR A 337 -39.45 48.56 92.85
CA TYR A 337 -39.34 48.77 91.38
C TYR A 337 -40.19 49.95 90.88
N ASP A 338 -39.67 50.76 89.95
CA ASP A 338 -40.32 51.88 89.23
C ASP A 338 -39.86 51.94 87.74
N VAL A 339 -40.56 52.63 86.80
CA VAL A 339 -40.18 52.66 85.35
C VAL A 339 -40.76 53.85 84.56
N THR A 340 -40.10 54.19 83.43
CA THR A 340 -40.50 55.21 82.42
C THR A 340 -40.15 54.76 80.99
N ASP A 341 -40.92 55.15 79.96
CA ASP A 341 -40.69 54.81 78.53
C ASP A 341 -39.91 55.86 77.69
N ASN A 342 -39.73 55.56 76.38
CA ASN A 342 -39.01 56.39 75.41
C ASN A 342 -39.76 57.65 74.94
N ALA A 343 -41.10 57.65 74.93
CA ALA A 343 -41.94 58.83 74.73
C ALA A 343 -42.12 59.68 76.01
N GLY A 344 -41.91 59.11 77.20
CA GLY A 344 -41.63 59.80 78.47
C GLY A 344 -42.69 59.72 79.58
N ASN A 345 -43.38 58.60 79.78
CA ASN A 345 -44.47 58.40 80.76
C ASN A 345 -44.08 57.40 81.88
N GLU A 346 -44.49 57.66 83.12
CA GLU A 346 -44.01 56.94 84.32
C GLU A 346 -45.09 56.04 84.98
N ALA A 347 -44.67 54.96 85.67
CA ALA A 347 -45.57 53.97 86.30
C ALA A 347 -45.67 54.04 87.84
N MET A 348 -46.30 53.03 88.47
CA MET A 348 -46.51 52.92 89.93
C MET A 348 -45.61 51.87 90.60
N GLN A 349 -45.02 52.23 91.75
CA GLN A 349 -44.09 51.40 92.52
C GLN A 349 -44.67 50.06 93.03
N VAL A 350 -43.87 48.99 93.00
CA VAL A 350 -44.19 47.66 93.56
C VAL A 350 -43.06 47.14 94.49
N VAL A 351 -43.33 46.14 95.35
CA VAL A 351 -42.43 45.68 96.44
C VAL A 351 -42.44 44.14 96.64
N ARG A 352 -41.28 43.52 96.89
CA ARG A 352 -41.06 42.10 97.24
C ARG A 352 -40.35 41.93 98.61
N THR A 353 -40.53 40.81 99.30
CA THR A 353 -39.90 40.45 100.60
C THR A 353 -39.09 39.13 100.51
N VAL A 354 -38.04 38.95 101.31
CA VAL A 354 -37.17 37.74 101.29
C VAL A 354 -36.76 37.28 102.71
N HIS A 355 -36.70 35.97 102.96
CA HIS A 355 -36.30 35.30 104.21
C HIS A 355 -35.06 34.40 104.01
N VAL A 356 -34.23 34.19 105.04
CA VAL A 356 -32.96 33.42 104.96
C VAL A 356 -32.81 32.36 106.09
N VAL A 357 -32.56 31.07 105.76
CA VAL A 357 -32.59 29.90 106.72
C VAL A 357 -31.45 28.83 106.50
N ASP A 358 -31.54 27.60 107.04
CA ASP A 358 -30.47 26.55 107.07
C ASP A 358 -31.05 25.09 107.04
N GLU A 359 -30.27 24.07 106.64
CA GLU A 359 -30.77 22.73 106.19
C GLU A 359 -30.19 21.47 106.87
N LEU A 360 -31.02 20.42 106.98
CA LEU A 360 -30.66 19.04 107.39
C LEU A 360 -30.22 18.15 106.21
N ASP A 361 -29.77 16.93 106.49
CA ASP A 361 -29.33 15.96 105.48
C ASP A 361 -30.01 14.60 105.64
N THR A 362 -30.33 13.98 104.50
CA THR A 362 -30.95 12.65 104.32
C THR A 362 -30.55 12.04 102.96
N THR A 363 -29.41 12.45 102.40
CA THR A 363 -29.00 12.13 101.02
C THR A 363 -28.25 10.80 101.00
N ILE A 364 -28.19 10.10 99.86
CA ILE A 364 -27.33 8.91 99.70
C ILE A 364 -26.14 9.24 98.82
N PRO A 365 -24.94 8.67 99.06
CA PRO A 365 -23.79 8.90 98.21
C PRO A 365 -24.01 8.31 96.81
N ILE A 366 -23.47 8.99 95.80
CA ILE A 366 -23.53 8.56 94.40
C ILE A 366 -22.15 7.99 94.01
N ILE A 367 -22.08 6.67 93.84
CA ILE A 367 -20.93 6.01 93.23
C ILE A 367 -20.96 6.23 91.71
N THR A 368 -19.86 6.71 91.14
CA THR A 368 -19.65 6.88 89.71
C THR A 368 -18.43 6.06 89.28
N LEU A 369 -18.58 5.16 88.30
CA LEU A 369 -17.45 4.40 87.77
C LEU A 369 -16.42 5.33 87.12
N LEU A 370 -15.13 5.03 87.34
CA LEU A 370 -14.05 5.64 86.58
C LEU A 370 -13.72 4.70 85.42
N GLY A 371 -13.96 5.13 84.18
CA GLY A 371 -13.91 4.26 83.00
C GLY A 371 -15.12 3.33 82.88
N ASP A 372 -15.17 2.56 81.78
CA ASP A 372 -16.40 1.93 81.28
C ASP A 372 -17.09 0.96 82.25
N GLU A 373 -18.41 0.85 82.14
CA GLU A 373 -19.22 -0.13 82.88
C GLU A 373 -19.01 -1.57 82.37
N ASN A 374 -18.72 -1.71 81.07
CA ASN A 374 -18.54 -3.00 80.40
C ASN A 374 -17.16 -3.01 79.72
N VAL A 375 -16.19 -3.71 80.30
CA VAL A 375 -14.84 -3.84 79.75
C VAL A 375 -14.68 -5.19 79.06
N THR A 376 -14.12 -5.22 77.85
CA THR A 376 -13.73 -6.46 77.17
C THR A 376 -12.20 -6.56 77.16
N VAL A 377 -11.68 -7.74 77.43
CA VAL A 377 -10.24 -8.03 77.59
C VAL A 377 -9.92 -9.35 76.90
N TYR A 378 -8.77 -9.46 76.22
CA TYR A 378 -8.39 -10.71 75.58
C TYR A 378 -7.69 -11.68 76.55
N GLN A 379 -7.78 -12.97 76.27
CA GLN A 379 -7.29 -14.02 77.16
C GLN A 379 -5.78 -13.89 77.38
N GLY A 380 -5.37 -13.73 78.64
CA GLY A 380 -3.98 -13.54 79.07
C GLY A 380 -3.52 -12.09 79.19
N GLU A 381 -4.31 -11.10 78.76
CA GLU A 381 -3.98 -9.68 78.95
C GLU A 381 -4.09 -9.23 80.43
N MET A 382 -3.48 -8.09 80.76
CA MET A 382 -3.56 -7.51 82.10
C MET A 382 -4.80 -6.64 82.25
N TYR A 383 -5.82 -7.14 82.94
CA TYR A 383 -6.92 -6.29 83.42
C TYR A 383 -6.45 -5.49 84.65
N VAL A 384 -6.48 -4.17 84.55
CA VAL A 384 -6.36 -3.24 85.68
C VAL A 384 -7.71 -2.59 85.90
N ASP A 385 -8.25 -2.71 87.11
CA ASP A 385 -9.53 -2.08 87.43
C ASP A 385 -9.36 -0.58 87.60
N ALA A 386 -10.06 0.20 86.78
CA ALA A 386 -10.01 1.66 86.82
C ALA A 386 -10.74 2.26 88.05
N GLY A 387 -11.47 1.44 88.80
CA GLY A 387 -12.13 1.83 90.05
C GLY A 387 -13.41 2.65 89.85
N ALA A 388 -13.74 3.42 90.89
CA ALA A 388 -14.91 4.29 90.99
C ALA A 388 -14.62 5.44 91.97
N ASN A 389 -15.33 6.56 91.81
CA ASN A 389 -15.39 7.64 92.80
C ASN A 389 -16.77 7.64 93.47
N ALA A 390 -16.89 8.28 94.63
CA ALA A 390 -18.16 8.48 95.33
C ALA A 390 -18.24 9.89 95.91
N LEU A 391 -19.31 10.60 95.57
CA LEU A 391 -19.62 11.92 96.10
C LEU A 391 -20.90 11.86 96.93
N ASP A 392 -20.88 12.51 98.08
CA ASP A 392 -22.05 12.88 98.87
C ASP A 392 -22.19 14.42 98.89
N ASN A 393 -23.41 14.94 99.15
CA ASN A 393 -23.66 16.39 99.12
C ASN A 393 -23.28 17.14 100.42
N LYS A 394 -23.02 16.45 101.54
CA LYS A 394 -22.55 17.05 102.80
C LYS A 394 -21.17 16.57 103.24
N ASP A 395 -20.87 15.27 103.12
CA ASP A 395 -19.53 14.74 103.41
C ASP A 395 -18.54 14.94 102.24
N GLY A 396 -19.02 15.23 101.03
CA GLY A 396 -18.20 15.55 99.86
C GLY A 396 -17.58 14.31 99.22
N ASP A 397 -16.27 14.34 98.93
CA ASP A 397 -15.58 13.20 98.31
C ASP A 397 -15.29 12.11 99.35
N ILE A 398 -16.05 11.01 99.25
CA ILE A 398 -15.90 9.81 100.09
C ILE A 398 -15.35 8.62 99.30
N SER A 399 -14.75 8.84 98.12
CA SER A 399 -14.21 7.80 97.23
C SER A 399 -13.21 6.86 97.94
N ALA A 400 -12.44 7.39 98.88
CA ALA A 400 -11.49 6.62 99.69
C ALA A 400 -12.13 5.55 100.60
N ASN A 401 -13.46 5.62 100.83
CA ASN A 401 -14.22 4.68 101.65
C ASN A 401 -14.89 3.56 100.83
N ILE A 402 -14.76 3.57 99.48
CA ILE A 402 -15.38 2.57 98.61
C ILE A 402 -14.80 1.18 98.88
N GLN A 403 -15.69 0.21 99.08
CA GLN A 403 -15.37 -1.20 99.21
C GLN A 403 -15.53 -1.90 97.86
N THR A 404 -14.40 -2.26 97.24
CA THR A 404 -14.36 -2.96 95.95
C THR A 404 -14.19 -4.46 96.13
N VAL A 405 -15.00 -5.26 95.44
CA VAL A 405 -14.80 -6.70 95.27
C VAL A 405 -14.54 -6.98 93.80
N ASN A 406 -13.32 -7.44 93.47
CA ASN A 406 -12.88 -7.80 92.13
C ASN A 406 -12.46 -9.28 92.10
N ASN A 407 -13.00 -10.05 91.16
CA ASN A 407 -12.75 -11.49 90.99
C ASN A 407 -12.30 -11.87 89.56
N VAL A 408 -11.90 -10.90 88.73
CA VAL A 408 -11.55 -11.10 87.31
C VAL A 408 -10.31 -11.98 87.18
N ASN A 409 -10.35 -12.98 86.29
CA ASN A 409 -9.20 -13.79 85.91
C ASN A 409 -9.06 -13.87 84.39
N THR A 410 -8.21 -13.02 83.82
CA THR A 410 -8.01 -12.91 82.36
C THR A 410 -7.41 -14.15 81.71
N ASN A 411 -6.91 -15.14 82.46
CA ASN A 411 -6.44 -16.41 81.90
C ASN A 411 -7.58 -17.37 81.52
N VAL A 412 -8.83 -17.06 81.90
CA VAL A 412 -9.99 -17.92 81.66
C VAL A 412 -11.08 -17.11 80.95
N ILE A 413 -11.51 -17.58 79.79
CA ILE A 413 -12.61 -16.99 79.01
C ILE A 413 -13.91 -17.06 79.82
N GLY A 414 -14.65 -15.96 79.91
CA GLY A 414 -15.85 -15.86 80.73
C GLY A 414 -16.29 -14.42 81.01
N VAL A 415 -17.36 -14.28 81.79
CA VAL A 415 -17.86 -12.98 82.26
C VAL A 415 -17.67 -12.89 83.77
N TYR A 416 -17.04 -11.82 84.20
CA TYR A 416 -16.71 -11.48 85.58
C TYR A 416 -17.44 -10.20 86.00
N THR A 417 -17.55 -9.95 87.31
CA THR A 417 -18.28 -8.79 87.83
C THR A 417 -17.54 -8.20 89.03
N VAL A 418 -17.04 -6.98 88.85
CA VAL A 418 -16.47 -6.16 89.92
C VAL A 418 -17.62 -5.36 90.56
N THR A 419 -17.62 -5.19 91.88
CA THR A 419 -18.70 -4.47 92.59
C THR A 419 -18.15 -3.46 93.59
N TYR A 420 -18.85 -2.32 93.72
CA TYR A 420 -18.45 -1.18 94.56
C TYR A 420 -19.59 -0.77 95.50
N ASN A 421 -19.29 -0.52 96.76
CA ASN A 421 -20.23 -0.05 97.79
C ASN A 421 -19.60 1.03 98.68
N VAL A 422 -20.39 1.97 99.20
CA VAL A 422 -19.96 2.97 100.18
C VAL A 422 -21.13 3.48 101.02
N SER A 423 -20.83 4.08 102.17
CA SER A 423 -21.77 4.87 102.99
C SER A 423 -21.13 6.18 103.41
N ASP A 424 -21.96 7.20 103.62
CA ASP A 424 -21.59 8.46 104.28
C ASP A 424 -21.45 8.29 105.81
N ASN A 425 -21.12 9.39 106.49
CA ASN A 425 -20.94 9.49 107.94
C ASN A 425 -22.27 9.69 108.69
N ALA A 426 -23.36 10.05 108.01
CA ALA A 426 -24.72 10.05 108.56
C ALA A 426 -25.31 8.63 108.66
N GLY A 427 -24.79 7.70 107.87
CA GLY A 427 -25.11 6.28 107.85
C GLY A 427 -25.93 5.82 106.63
N ASN A 428 -26.14 6.65 105.61
CA ASN A 428 -26.88 6.22 104.42
C ASN A 428 -25.95 5.42 103.50
N SER A 429 -26.49 4.40 102.81
CA SER A 429 -25.72 3.58 101.86
C SER A 429 -26.04 3.98 100.43
N ALA A 430 -24.97 4.08 99.62
CA ALA A 430 -25.09 4.20 98.18
C ALA A 430 -25.77 2.95 97.59
N LEU A 431 -26.35 3.09 96.40
CA LEU A 431 -26.73 1.94 95.60
C LEU A 431 -25.46 1.22 95.10
N GLN A 432 -25.44 -0.11 95.16
CA GLN A 432 -24.31 -0.90 94.66
C GLN A 432 -24.15 -0.68 93.16
N VAL A 433 -22.94 -0.32 92.73
CA VAL A 433 -22.58 -0.21 91.32
C VAL A 433 -21.68 -1.38 90.93
N THR A 434 -21.80 -1.86 89.69
CA THR A 434 -21.05 -3.03 89.20
C THR A 434 -20.42 -2.75 87.85
N ARG A 435 -19.19 -3.24 87.63
CA ARG A 435 -18.53 -3.29 86.33
C ARG A 435 -18.50 -4.73 85.83
N MET A 436 -18.95 -4.96 84.61
CA MET A 436 -18.82 -6.24 83.93
C MET A 436 -17.49 -6.31 83.20
N VAL A 437 -16.77 -7.43 83.32
CA VAL A 437 -15.53 -7.67 82.57
C VAL A 437 -15.66 -8.97 81.79
N ARG A 438 -15.66 -8.88 80.46
CA ARG A 438 -15.74 -10.03 79.56
C ARG A 438 -14.34 -10.39 79.08
N VAL A 439 -13.87 -11.57 79.48
CA VAL A 439 -12.65 -12.17 78.94
C VAL A 439 -13.04 -13.01 77.72
N ILE A 440 -12.53 -12.66 76.55
CA ILE A 440 -12.72 -13.42 75.30
C ILE A 440 -11.38 -13.93 74.77
N GLU A 441 -11.40 -14.87 73.81
CA GLU A 441 -10.17 -15.30 73.12
C GLU A 441 -9.55 -14.15 72.31
N VAL A 442 -8.23 -14.18 72.12
CA VAL A 442 -7.54 -13.24 71.22
C VAL A 442 -8.04 -13.52 69.80
N PRO A 443 -8.66 -12.54 69.10
CA PRO A 443 -9.16 -12.74 67.75
C PRO A 443 -8.00 -13.07 66.83
N ASP A 444 -8.26 -13.91 65.83
CA ASP A 444 -7.31 -14.03 64.75
C ASP A 444 -7.43 -12.83 63.81
N THR A 445 -6.31 -12.18 63.57
CA THR A 445 -6.17 -11.07 62.61
C THR A 445 -5.02 -11.34 61.65
N THR A 446 -4.56 -12.59 61.56
CA THR A 446 -3.52 -13.00 60.63
C THR A 446 -4.19 -13.48 59.35
N ILE A 447 -3.76 -12.95 58.20
CA ILE A 447 -4.25 -13.43 56.91
C ILE A 447 -3.53 -14.73 56.50
N PRO A 448 -4.21 -15.66 55.82
CA PRO A 448 -3.55 -16.80 55.22
C PRO A 448 -2.53 -16.39 54.15
N ILE A 449 -1.51 -17.23 53.96
CA ILE A 449 -0.49 -17.06 52.94
C ILE A 449 -0.73 -18.10 51.83
N ILE A 450 -1.10 -17.62 50.63
CA ILE A 450 -1.15 -18.44 49.42
C ILE A 450 0.26 -18.49 48.80
N THR A 451 0.69 -19.67 48.36
CA THR A 451 1.91 -19.89 47.58
C THR A 451 1.55 -20.60 46.28
N LEU A 452 1.85 -19.97 45.15
CA LEU A 452 1.60 -20.52 43.82
C LEU A 452 2.50 -21.74 43.54
N LEU A 453 1.97 -22.77 42.86
CA LEU A 453 2.75 -23.91 42.39
C LEU A 453 3.02 -23.74 40.89
N GLY A 454 4.30 -23.77 40.47
CA GLY A 454 4.71 -23.47 39.09
C GLY A 454 4.90 -21.97 38.84
N GLU A 455 5.15 -21.57 37.59
CA GLU A 455 5.48 -20.19 37.24
C GLU A 455 4.28 -19.25 37.34
N ASP A 456 4.53 -17.97 37.62
CA ASP A 456 3.54 -16.90 37.82
C ASP A 456 3.11 -16.21 36.51
N ASN A 457 3.92 -16.34 35.46
CA ASN A 457 3.62 -15.91 34.10
C ASN A 457 3.88 -17.07 33.11
N LEU A 458 2.91 -17.39 32.27
CA LEU A 458 3.00 -18.43 31.25
C LEU A 458 2.59 -17.88 29.87
N THR A 459 3.28 -18.29 28.82
CA THR A 459 2.86 -18.06 27.43
C THR A 459 2.41 -19.39 26.83
N ILE A 460 1.20 -19.39 26.26
CA ILE A 460 0.56 -20.55 25.61
C ILE A 460 0.22 -20.12 24.18
N TYR A 461 0.45 -21.01 23.21
CA TYR A 461 0.04 -20.76 21.82
C TYR A 461 -1.41 -21.22 21.60
N GLN A 462 -2.19 -20.43 20.85
CA GLN A 462 -3.58 -20.71 20.51
C GLN A 462 -3.75 -22.08 19.81
N ASN A 463 -4.85 -22.80 20.10
CA ASN A 463 -5.08 -24.13 19.52
C ASN A 463 -5.52 -24.07 18.05
N GLU A 464 -4.59 -24.27 17.12
CA GLU A 464 -4.90 -24.60 15.72
C GLU A 464 -4.87 -26.12 15.46
N ASN A 465 -5.73 -26.58 14.56
CA ASN A 465 -5.81 -28.00 14.17
C ASN A 465 -4.68 -28.38 13.20
N TYR A 466 -3.46 -28.57 13.72
CA TYR A 466 -2.36 -29.08 12.91
C TYR A 466 -2.69 -30.48 12.39
N VAL A 467 -2.79 -30.62 11.06
CA VAL A 467 -3.30 -31.84 10.39
C VAL A 467 -2.26 -32.96 10.46
N GLY A 468 -2.23 -33.70 11.56
CA GLY A 468 -1.31 -34.83 11.71
C GLY A 468 -1.45 -35.67 12.97
N ASN A 469 -1.74 -35.08 14.14
CA ASN A 469 -2.07 -35.84 15.35
C ASN A 469 -2.82 -34.99 16.38
N ALA A 470 -3.96 -35.49 16.88
CA ALA A 470 -4.84 -34.72 17.75
C ALA A 470 -4.41 -34.80 19.23
N VAL A 471 -3.65 -33.81 19.68
CA VAL A 471 -3.59 -33.41 21.09
C VAL A 471 -3.74 -31.89 21.16
N ALA A 472 -4.98 -31.41 21.32
CA ALA A 472 -5.20 -30.03 21.76
C ALA A 472 -4.49 -29.84 23.11
N MET A 473 -3.64 -28.83 23.23
CA MET A 473 -2.92 -28.58 24.48
C MET A 473 -3.88 -27.92 25.47
N SER A 474 -4.61 -28.76 26.21
CA SER A 474 -5.45 -28.34 27.32
C SER A 474 -4.58 -27.66 28.36
N TYR A 475 -4.78 -26.35 28.55
CA TYR A 475 -4.17 -25.64 29.66
C TYR A 475 -4.70 -26.23 30.97
N VAL A 476 -3.80 -26.83 31.75
CA VAL A 476 -4.07 -27.32 33.11
C VAL A 476 -3.16 -26.55 34.04
N ASP A 477 -3.79 -25.76 34.90
CA ASP A 477 -3.09 -24.96 35.91
C ASP A 477 -2.45 -25.88 36.98
N ALA A 478 -1.26 -25.51 37.45
CA ALA A 478 -0.48 -26.30 38.42
C ALA A 478 -0.92 -26.13 39.88
N GLY A 479 -1.87 -25.23 40.16
CA GLY A 479 -2.48 -24.96 41.46
C GLY A 479 -1.72 -23.95 42.32
N ALA A 480 -2.18 -23.88 43.57
CA ALA A 480 -1.54 -23.17 44.68
C ALA A 480 -1.73 -23.98 45.97
N ILE A 481 -0.93 -23.69 46.98
CA ILE A 481 -1.11 -24.15 48.37
C ILE A 481 -1.37 -22.96 49.28
N ALA A 482 -2.02 -23.16 50.42
CA ALA A 482 -2.30 -22.08 51.36
C ALA A 482 -2.14 -22.54 52.81
N SER A 483 -1.52 -21.72 53.63
CA SER A 483 -1.43 -21.98 55.07
C SER A 483 -1.59 -20.74 55.94
N ASP A 484 -2.14 -20.96 57.12
CA ASP A 484 -2.36 -19.99 58.19
C ASP A 484 -1.69 -20.44 59.51
N ASN A 485 -1.52 -19.51 60.47
CA ASN A 485 -0.85 -19.74 61.75
C ASN A 485 -1.72 -20.39 62.86
N LYS A 486 -3.06 -20.39 62.73
CA LYS A 486 -3.98 -21.14 63.60
C LYS A 486 -4.60 -22.34 62.92
N ASP A 487 -5.12 -22.16 61.70
CA ASP A 487 -5.83 -23.21 60.97
C ASP A 487 -4.90 -24.20 60.26
N GLY A 488 -3.63 -23.83 60.04
CA GLY A 488 -2.62 -24.71 59.48
C GLY A 488 -2.68 -24.79 57.96
N ASP A 489 -2.75 -26.00 57.39
CA ASP A 489 -2.90 -26.19 55.93
C ASP A 489 -4.37 -26.06 55.54
N ILE A 490 -4.69 -25.01 54.79
CA ILE A 490 -6.03 -24.71 54.29
C ILE A 490 -6.12 -24.81 52.76
N THR A 491 -5.16 -25.50 52.11
CA THR A 491 -5.07 -25.65 50.65
C THR A 491 -6.36 -26.15 50.00
N SER A 492 -7.11 -27.04 50.65
CA SER A 492 -8.39 -27.55 50.14
C SER A 492 -9.53 -26.53 50.14
N SER A 493 -9.34 -25.35 50.75
CA SER A 493 -10.31 -24.26 50.83
C SER A 493 -10.06 -23.16 49.79
N ILE A 494 -8.98 -23.24 49.01
CA ILE A 494 -8.65 -22.24 47.99
C ILE A 494 -9.76 -22.18 46.93
N VAL A 495 -10.30 -20.99 46.71
CA VAL A 495 -11.17 -20.66 45.60
C VAL A 495 -10.29 -20.24 44.42
N MET A 496 -10.30 -21.06 43.38
CA MET A 496 -9.64 -20.79 42.12
C MET A 496 -10.65 -20.26 41.10
N VAL A 497 -10.37 -19.11 40.49
CA VAL A 497 -11.07 -18.65 39.29
C VAL A 497 -10.10 -18.72 38.11
N ASN A 498 -10.41 -19.59 37.15
CA ASN A 498 -9.60 -19.81 35.95
C ASN A 498 -10.42 -19.41 34.71
N PRO A 499 -10.19 -18.20 34.14
CA PRO A 499 -10.90 -17.73 32.95
C PRO A 499 -10.17 -18.08 31.63
N VAL A 500 -9.09 -18.87 31.66
CA VAL A 500 -8.21 -19.09 30.51
C VAL A 500 -8.92 -19.85 29.38
N ASP A 501 -9.15 -19.16 28.26
CA ASP A 501 -9.63 -19.75 27.01
C ASP A 501 -8.48 -19.85 26.00
N VAL A 502 -7.94 -21.06 25.84
CA VAL A 502 -6.88 -21.38 24.86
C VAL A 502 -7.32 -21.39 23.39
N SER A 503 -8.57 -21.01 23.11
CA SER A 503 -9.07 -20.75 21.75
C SER A 503 -9.18 -19.27 21.40
N THR A 504 -9.04 -18.36 22.37
CA THR A 504 -9.13 -16.91 22.20
C THR A 504 -7.81 -16.23 22.59
N LEU A 505 -7.33 -15.30 21.77
CA LEU A 505 -6.10 -14.55 22.06
C LEU A 505 -6.30 -13.56 23.22
N GLY A 506 -5.30 -13.43 24.09
CA GLY A 506 -5.29 -12.42 25.14
C GLY A 506 -4.52 -12.80 26.40
N THR A 507 -4.43 -11.84 27.33
CA THR A 507 -3.87 -12.04 28.67
C THR A 507 -4.98 -12.38 29.66
N TYR A 508 -4.92 -13.60 30.17
CA TYR A 508 -5.83 -14.12 31.19
C TYR A 508 -5.18 -14.05 32.57
N ILE A 509 -5.98 -13.77 33.59
CA ILE A 509 -5.54 -13.74 34.98
C ILE A 509 -6.29 -14.84 35.74
N VAL A 510 -5.57 -15.89 36.13
CA VAL A 510 -6.07 -16.91 37.06
C VAL A 510 -5.89 -16.36 38.48
N THR A 511 -6.95 -16.35 39.28
CA THR A 511 -6.90 -15.81 40.66
C THR A 511 -7.09 -16.92 41.69
N PHE A 512 -6.24 -16.93 42.71
CA PHE A 512 -6.30 -17.81 43.87
C PHE A 512 -6.61 -16.98 45.11
N ASP A 513 -7.68 -17.32 45.80
CA ASP A 513 -8.15 -16.64 46.99
C ASP A 513 -8.54 -17.67 48.07
N VAL A 514 -8.46 -17.31 49.35
CA VAL A 514 -8.85 -18.18 50.47
C VAL A 514 -9.12 -17.37 51.73
N ASN A 515 -10.10 -17.80 52.51
CA ASN A 515 -10.35 -17.31 53.87
C ASN A 515 -10.00 -18.39 54.90
N ASP A 516 -9.51 -17.98 56.07
CA ASP A 516 -9.45 -18.82 57.26
C ASP A 516 -10.85 -19.04 57.89
N SER A 517 -10.90 -19.75 59.02
CA SER A 517 -12.15 -19.96 59.78
C SER A 517 -12.60 -18.75 60.60
N ALA A 518 -11.72 -17.75 60.82
CA ALA A 518 -12.04 -16.49 61.50
C ALA A 518 -12.67 -15.45 60.56
N GLY A 519 -12.49 -15.60 59.25
CA GLY A 519 -12.97 -14.72 58.19
C GLY A 519 -11.91 -13.83 57.56
N ASN A 520 -10.63 -13.95 57.90
CA ASN A 520 -9.55 -13.19 57.25
C ASN A 520 -9.30 -13.74 55.84
N SER A 521 -9.48 -12.91 54.81
CA SER A 521 -9.07 -13.24 53.43
C SER A 521 -7.55 -13.09 53.27
N ALA A 522 -6.95 -13.99 52.50
CA ALA A 522 -5.57 -13.87 52.04
C ALA A 522 -5.37 -12.61 51.16
N LEU A 523 -4.11 -12.23 50.95
CA LEU A 523 -3.78 -11.45 49.76
C LEU A 523 -3.92 -12.36 48.54
N GLN A 524 -4.85 -12.04 47.65
CA GLN A 524 -5.09 -12.79 46.42
C GLN A 524 -3.79 -12.91 45.61
N VAL A 525 -3.45 -14.15 45.25
CA VAL A 525 -2.31 -14.45 44.37
C VAL A 525 -2.83 -14.71 42.97
N THR A 526 -2.12 -14.23 41.96
CA THR A 526 -2.52 -14.35 40.56
C THR A 526 -1.47 -15.08 39.73
N ARG A 527 -1.93 -15.74 38.67
CA ARG A 527 -1.09 -16.22 37.57
C ARG A 527 -1.55 -15.54 36.29
N THR A 528 -0.59 -15.04 35.53
CA THR A 528 -0.80 -14.49 34.20
C THR A 528 -0.62 -15.59 33.15
N VAL A 529 -1.58 -15.73 32.23
CA VAL A 529 -1.48 -16.66 31.09
C VAL A 529 -1.74 -15.88 29.82
N ASN A 530 -0.70 -15.70 29.01
CA ASN A 530 -0.79 -15.04 27.72
C ASN A 530 -1.06 -16.09 26.65
N VAL A 531 -2.30 -16.14 26.14
CA VAL A 531 -2.62 -16.91 24.94
C VAL A 531 -2.27 -16.03 23.75
N VAL A 532 -1.17 -16.39 23.08
CA VAL A 532 -0.64 -15.69 21.91
C VAL A 532 -0.79 -16.54 20.66
N GLU A 533 -0.70 -15.91 19.50
CA GLU A 533 -0.76 -16.62 18.23
C GLU A 533 0.50 -17.48 18.02
N VAL A 534 0.38 -18.58 17.28
CA VAL A 534 1.55 -19.32 16.79
C VAL A 534 2.37 -18.36 15.91
N PRO A 535 3.66 -18.12 16.21
CA PRO A 535 4.49 -17.25 15.39
C PRO A 535 4.74 -17.90 14.04
N ASP A 536 4.59 -17.13 12.96
CA ASP A 536 4.85 -17.68 11.63
C ASP A 536 6.35 -17.81 11.35
N THR A 537 6.70 -18.88 10.66
CA THR A 537 8.06 -19.28 10.28
C THR A 537 8.11 -19.94 8.90
N THR A 538 6.98 -19.98 8.18
CA THR A 538 6.90 -20.50 6.82
C THR A 538 7.08 -19.33 5.84
N PRO A 539 8.00 -19.41 4.86
CA PRO A 539 8.08 -18.38 3.83
C PRO A 539 6.93 -18.43 2.82
N PRO A 540 6.45 -17.27 2.33
CA PRO A 540 5.45 -17.20 1.28
C PRO A 540 5.91 -17.85 -0.04
N VAL A 541 4.96 -18.37 -0.80
CA VAL A 541 5.19 -19.07 -2.07
C VAL A 541 4.76 -18.20 -3.25
N ILE A 542 5.74 -17.70 -4.01
CA ILE A 542 5.52 -16.99 -5.28
C ILE A 542 5.21 -18.01 -6.39
N THR A 543 4.17 -17.75 -7.18
CA THR A 543 3.79 -18.48 -8.39
C THR A 543 3.65 -17.50 -9.54
N LEU A 544 4.36 -17.72 -10.66
CA LEU A 544 4.25 -16.85 -11.85
C LEU A 544 2.83 -16.88 -12.42
N SER A 545 2.38 -15.72 -12.90
CA SER A 545 1.23 -15.59 -13.80
C SER A 545 1.77 -15.60 -15.23
N GLY A 546 1.25 -16.51 -16.06
CA GLY A 546 1.79 -16.77 -17.40
C GLY A 546 3.14 -17.52 -17.37
N ASP A 547 3.79 -17.59 -18.53
CA ASP A 547 4.93 -18.49 -18.75
C ASP A 547 6.25 -18.00 -18.12
N GLU A 548 7.06 -18.94 -17.63
CA GLU A 548 8.40 -18.70 -17.06
C GLU A 548 9.39 -18.14 -18.09
N ASN A 549 9.20 -18.47 -19.36
CA ASN A 549 9.99 -18.02 -20.49
C ASN A 549 9.05 -17.35 -21.51
N VAL A 550 9.32 -16.10 -21.86
CA VAL A 550 8.50 -15.31 -22.80
C VAL A 550 9.39 -14.79 -23.93
N THR A 551 9.00 -15.02 -25.17
CA THR A 551 9.64 -14.41 -26.36
C THR A 551 8.93 -13.09 -26.69
N VAL A 552 9.69 -12.04 -27.00
CA VAL A 552 9.18 -10.73 -27.41
C VAL A 552 9.95 -10.24 -28.63
N TYR A 553 9.27 -9.64 -29.59
CA TYR A 553 9.92 -9.10 -30.78
C TYR A 553 10.51 -7.70 -30.55
N GLN A 554 11.61 -7.38 -31.23
CA GLN A 554 12.35 -6.14 -31.00
C GLN A 554 11.49 -4.91 -31.30
N GLY A 555 11.41 -4.00 -30.32
CA GLY A 555 10.60 -2.78 -30.38
C GLY A 555 9.13 -2.96 -29.96
N GLU A 556 8.65 -4.19 -29.73
CA GLU A 556 7.29 -4.40 -29.21
C GLU A 556 7.14 -4.00 -27.73
N MET A 557 5.89 -3.82 -27.29
CA MET A 557 5.56 -3.54 -25.89
C MET A 557 5.49 -4.83 -25.09
N TYR A 558 6.57 -5.17 -24.39
CA TYR A 558 6.51 -6.19 -23.34
C TYR A 558 5.64 -5.71 -22.16
N VAL A 559 4.62 -6.49 -21.81
CA VAL A 559 3.83 -6.33 -20.59
C VAL A 559 4.05 -7.57 -19.74
N ASP A 560 4.57 -7.39 -18.52
CA ASP A 560 4.73 -8.48 -17.58
C ASP A 560 3.35 -8.98 -17.10
N ALA A 561 3.10 -10.28 -17.23
CA ALA A 561 1.90 -10.93 -16.69
C ALA A 561 1.92 -11.05 -15.15
N GLY A 562 3.04 -10.74 -14.51
CA GLY A 562 3.21 -10.69 -13.06
C GLY A 562 3.34 -12.06 -12.38
N ALA A 563 3.11 -12.05 -11.07
CA ALA A 563 3.11 -13.23 -10.21
C ALA A 563 2.08 -13.06 -9.10
N ASN A 564 1.68 -14.16 -8.47
CA ASN A 564 0.87 -14.17 -7.25
C ASN A 564 1.71 -14.75 -6.11
N ALA A 565 1.43 -14.36 -4.86
CA ALA A 565 2.11 -14.87 -3.68
C ALA A 565 1.11 -15.30 -2.62
N LEU A 566 1.17 -16.56 -2.23
CA LEU A 566 0.33 -17.13 -1.18
C LEU A 566 1.16 -17.51 0.04
N ASP A 567 0.65 -17.15 1.20
CA ASP A 567 1.15 -17.51 2.52
C ASP A 567 0.10 -18.29 3.33
N ASN A 568 0.53 -19.02 4.36
CA ASN A 568 -0.36 -19.80 5.23
C ASN A 568 -1.07 -18.98 6.33
N LYS A 569 -0.60 -17.79 6.68
CA LYS A 569 -1.20 -16.89 7.67
C LYS A 569 -1.67 -15.57 7.08
N ASP A 570 -0.82 -14.88 6.33
CA ASP A 570 -1.18 -13.61 5.70
C ASP A 570 -2.09 -13.81 4.47
N GLY A 571 -2.17 -15.03 3.93
CA GLY A 571 -3.09 -15.37 2.84
C GLY A 571 -2.57 -14.93 1.48
N ASP A 572 -3.32 -14.08 0.77
CA ASP A 572 -2.87 -13.55 -0.52
C ASP A 572 -2.11 -12.24 -0.29
N ILE A 573 -0.80 -12.27 -0.54
CA ILE A 573 0.11 -11.12 -0.41
C ILE A 573 0.68 -10.68 -1.76
N SER A 574 0.00 -11.01 -2.86
CA SER A 574 0.45 -10.68 -4.23
C SER A 574 0.69 -9.18 -4.45
N GLU A 575 -0.06 -8.32 -3.77
CA GLU A 575 0.10 -6.85 -3.81
C GLU A 575 1.45 -6.38 -3.25
N ASN A 576 2.14 -7.19 -2.43
CA ASN A 576 3.42 -6.85 -1.80
C ASN A 576 4.64 -7.33 -2.62
N ILE A 577 4.45 -7.97 -3.79
CA ILE A 577 5.55 -8.48 -4.61
C ILE A 577 6.40 -7.34 -5.17
N VAL A 578 7.68 -7.34 -4.83
CA VAL A 578 8.70 -6.46 -5.40
C VAL A 578 9.24 -7.10 -6.68
N THR A 579 8.86 -6.53 -7.82
CA THR A 579 9.38 -6.94 -9.14
C THR A 579 10.55 -6.05 -9.57
N VAL A 580 11.69 -6.66 -9.87
CA VAL A 580 12.78 -6.01 -10.60
C VAL A 580 12.65 -6.39 -12.07
N ASN A 581 12.23 -5.44 -12.90
CA ASN A 581 12.12 -5.60 -14.35
C ASN A 581 13.15 -4.68 -15.05
N ASN A 582 14.07 -5.29 -15.79
CA ASN A 582 15.12 -4.62 -16.55
C ASN A 582 14.99 -4.83 -18.08
N VAL A 583 13.86 -5.36 -18.57
CA VAL A 583 13.62 -5.64 -19.99
C VAL A 583 13.68 -4.34 -20.80
N ASN A 584 14.50 -4.32 -21.85
CA ASN A 584 14.50 -3.27 -22.86
C ASN A 584 14.28 -3.90 -24.23
N THR A 585 13.02 -3.94 -24.68
CA THR A 585 12.66 -4.57 -25.96
C THR A 585 13.30 -3.92 -27.20
N ASN A 586 13.96 -2.77 -27.07
CA ASN A 586 14.72 -2.15 -28.16
C ASN A 586 16.10 -2.81 -28.39
N ILE A 587 16.57 -3.67 -27.48
CA ILE A 587 17.88 -4.32 -27.53
C ILE A 587 17.66 -5.84 -27.46
N LEU A 588 18.27 -6.57 -28.39
CA LEU A 588 18.19 -8.03 -28.45
C LEU A 588 18.90 -8.69 -27.26
N GLY A 589 18.39 -9.83 -26.81
CA GLY A 589 19.00 -10.65 -25.75
C GLY A 589 18.02 -11.13 -24.69
N ILE A 590 18.55 -11.89 -23.73
CA ILE A 590 17.77 -12.49 -22.63
C ILE A 590 17.82 -11.59 -21.40
N TYR A 591 16.65 -11.24 -20.88
CA TYR A 591 16.44 -10.42 -19.69
C TYR A 591 15.80 -11.23 -18.57
N THR A 592 16.32 -11.13 -17.36
CA THR A 592 15.81 -11.87 -16.20
C THR A 592 15.05 -10.93 -15.27
N LEU A 593 13.72 -10.98 -15.30
CA LEU A 593 12.90 -10.38 -14.23
C LEU A 593 13.07 -11.20 -12.96
N THR A 594 13.03 -10.54 -11.82
CA THR A 594 12.99 -11.22 -10.52
C THR A 594 11.84 -10.73 -9.66
N TYR A 595 11.16 -11.65 -8.99
CA TYR A 595 10.04 -11.42 -8.08
C TYR A 595 10.46 -11.85 -6.69
N ASN A 596 10.22 -10.98 -5.71
CA ASN A 596 10.51 -11.27 -4.30
C ASN A 596 9.43 -10.67 -3.40
N VAL A 597 9.13 -11.34 -2.29
CA VAL A 597 8.16 -10.88 -1.28
C VAL A 597 8.57 -11.42 0.09
N SER A 598 8.19 -10.71 1.16
CA SER A 598 8.21 -11.26 2.52
C SER A 598 6.82 -11.11 3.12
N ASP A 599 6.48 -12.02 4.04
CA ASP A 599 5.28 -11.91 4.86
C ASP A 599 5.43 -10.80 5.93
N ASN A 600 4.39 -10.58 6.75
CA ASN A 600 4.40 -9.64 7.86
C ASN A 600 5.30 -10.09 9.04
N ALA A 601 5.65 -11.38 9.12
CA ALA A 601 6.58 -11.91 10.12
C ALA A 601 8.06 -11.68 9.74
N GLY A 602 8.34 -11.37 8.49
CA GLY A 602 9.66 -11.16 7.91
C GLY A 602 10.30 -12.39 7.25
N ASN A 603 9.56 -13.48 7.00
CA ASN A 603 10.07 -14.60 6.22
C ASN A 603 10.05 -14.23 4.73
N SER A 604 11.18 -14.27 4.04
CA SER A 604 11.28 -13.99 2.61
C SER A 604 11.08 -15.24 1.76
N ALA A 605 10.25 -15.13 0.72
CA ALA A 605 10.06 -16.16 -0.28
C ALA A 605 11.38 -16.65 -0.92
N LEU A 606 11.36 -17.85 -1.48
CA LEU A 606 12.35 -18.19 -2.51
C LEU A 606 12.11 -17.30 -3.73
N GLN A 607 13.14 -16.57 -4.16
CA GLN A 607 13.07 -15.68 -5.32
C GLN A 607 12.72 -16.48 -6.58
N VAL A 608 11.74 -15.98 -7.32
CA VAL A 608 11.30 -16.56 -8.61
C VAL A 608 11.72 -15.62 -9.73
N THR A 609 12.00 -16.16 -10.91
CA THR A 609 12.48 -15.41 -12.08
C THR A 609 11.64 -15.71 -13.31
N ARG A 610 11.46 -14.70 -14.19
CA ARG A 610 10.94 -14.90 -15.55
C ARG A 610 12.01 -14.48 -16.53
N MET A 611 12.32 -15.32 -17.52
CA MET A 611 13.21 -14.95 -18.62
C MET A 611 12.40 -14.38 -19.79
N VAL A 612 12.83 -13.23 -20.30
CA VAL A 612 12.26 -12.58 -21.48
C VAL A 612 13.34 -12.54 -22.56
N ASN A 613 13.13 -13.31 -23.62
CA ASN A 613 14.03 -13.35 -24.77
C ASN A 613 13.56 -12.33 -25.81
N VAL A 614 14.28 -11.22 -25.94
CA VAL A 614 14.03 -10.20 -26.97
C VAL A 614 14.75 -10.62 -28.24
N VAL A 615 13.98 -11.01 -29.25
CA VAL A 615 14.46 -11.50 -30.56
C VAL A 615 14.00 -10.57 -31.69
N GLU A 616 14.58 -10.70 -32.88
CA GLU A 616 14.07 -9.98 -34.05
C GLU A 616 12.71 -10.55 -34.49
N GLU A 617 11.85 -9.71 -35.10
CA GLU A 617 10.57 -10.18 -35.64
C GLU A 617 10.83 -11.21 -36.74
N THR A 618 10.37 -12.45 -36.52
CA THR A 618 10.52 -13.53 -37.50
C THR A 618 9.65 -13.24 -38.72
N GLN A 619 10.25 -12.59 -39.71
CA GLN A 619 9.68 -12.34 -41.04
C GLN A 619 9.06 -13.63 -41.59
N GLU A 620 7.90 -13.53 -42.26
CA GLU A 620 7.38 -14.61 -43.11
C GLU A 620 8.47 -15.01 -44.12
N VAL A 621 9.06 -16.19 -43.93
CA VAL A 621 10.15 -16.70 -44.77
C VAL A 621 9.64 -16.88 -46.18
N THR A 622 9.90 -15.87 -47.01
CA THR A 622 9.48 -15.83 -48.40
C THR A 622 10.48 -16.66 -49.21
N THR A 623 10.15 -17.94 -49.42
CA THR A 623 10.99 -18.85 -50.22
C THR A 623 11.15 -18.32 -51.64
N VAL A 624 12.37 -17.94 -51.99
CA VAL A 624 12.78 -17.67 -53.36
C VAL A 624 12.70 -18.99 -54.14
N GLN A 625 11.83 -19.03 -55.14
CA GLN A 625 11.69 -20.16 -56.05
C GLN A 625 12.38 -19.82 -57.36
N LEU A 626 13.53 -20.44 -57.61
CA LEU A 626 14.28 -20.28 -58.86
C LEU A 626 13.96 -21.44 -59.81
N PRO A 627 13.41 -21.18 -61.01
CA PRO A 627 13.30 -22.20 -62.04
C PRO A 627 14.66 -22.80 -62.40
N LEU A 628 14.73 -24.12 -62.49
CA LEU A 628 15.89 -24.84 -62.98
C LEU A 628 15.44 -25.80 -64.10
N LEU A 629 16.15 -25.74 -65.23
CA LEU A 629 15.94 -26.62 -66.38
C LEU A 629 17.09 -27.63 -66.49
N ILE A 630 16.76 -28.92 -66.48
CA ILE A 630 17.72 -30.00 -66.73
C ILE A 630 17.66 -30.40 -68.21
N ILE A 631 18.76 -30.19 -68.95
CA ILE A 631 18.88 -30.63 -70.34
C ILE A 631 19.71 -31.92 -70.38
N ARG A 632 19.00 -33.03 -70.60
CA ARG A 632 19.57 -34.39 -70.71
C ARG A 632 20.02 -34.64 -72.15
N ILE A 633 21.33 -34.79 -72.37
CA ILE A 633 21.93 -34.98 -73.70
C ILE A 633 22.21 -36.47 -73.95
N GLU A 634 21.55 -37.05 -74.95
CA GLU A 634 21.78 -38.41 -75.47
C GLU A 634 22.45 -38.40 -76.85
N PHE A 635 23.04 -39.54 -77.24
CA PHE A 635 23.87 -39.72 -78.43
C PHE A 635 23.57 -41.06 -79.13
N ASN A 636 24.01 -41.20 -80.40
CA ASN A 636 23.76 -42.40 -81.22
C ASN A 636 24.25 -43.73 -80.61
N ASP A 637 25.22 -43.71 -79.70
CA ASP A 637 25.80 -44.86 -79.02
C ASP A 637 25.65 -44.85 -77.49
N TYR A 638 25.05 -43.81 -76.90
CA TYR A 638 24.86 -43.68 -75.45
C TYR A 638 23.55 -42.97 -75.09
N SER A 639 22.77 -43.63 -74.24
CA SER A 639 21.54 -43.14 -73.60
C SER A 639 21.65 -43.26 -72.08
N PHE A 640 20.88 -42.50 -71.32
CA PHE A 640 20.91 -42.55 -69.85
C PHE A 640 20.53 -43.93 -69.30
N GLU A 641 21.19 -44.35 -68.21
CA GLU A 641 20.77 -45.55 -67.47
C GLU A 641 19.52 -45.31 -66.61
N ASN A 642 19.30 -44.07 -66.17
CA ASN A 642 18.23 -43.66 -65.26
C ASN A 642 17.24 -42.68 -65.91
N SER A 643 15.96 -42.82 -65.54
CA SER A 643 14.83 -42.06 -66.11
C SER A 643 14.88 -40.57 -65.77
N ALA A 644 14.19 -39.72 -66.56
CA ALA A 644 14.00 -38.30 -66.24
C ALA A 644 13.45 -38.14 -64.81
N ASN A 645 12.35 -38.81 -64.48
CA ASN A 645 11.79 -38.88 -63.12
C ASN A 645 12.82 -39.26 -62.03
N THR A 646 13.84 -40.08 -62.30
CA THR A 646 14.91 -40.38 -61.31
C THR A 646 15.73 -39.13 -60.98
N TRP A 647 16.01 -38.30 -61.99
CA TRP A 647 16.72 -37.03 -61.82
C TRP A 647 15.81 -35.93 -61.29
N HIS A 648 14.53 -35.89 -61.68
CA HIS A 648 13.53 -34.97 -61.13
C HIS A 648 13.46 -35.10 -59.61
N ASN A 649 13.25 -36.31 -59.08
CA ASN A 649 13.20 -36.52 -57.63
C ASN A 649 14.55 -36.19 -56.96
N LYS A 650 15.69 -36.53 -57.57
CA LYS A 650 17.02 -36.16 -57.03
C LYS A 650 17.24 -34.65 -56.90
N ILE A 651 16.73 -33.84 -57.83
CA ILE A 651 16.97 -32.39 -57.87
C ILE A 651 15.85 -31.64 -57.14
N PHE A 652 14.59 -31.87 -57.50
CA PHE A 652 13.45 -31.12 -56.99
C PHE A 652 12.83 -31.72 -55.73
N GLY A 653 13.13 -32.98 -55.40
CA GLY A 653 12.58 -33.71 -54.26
C GLY A 653 13.13 -33.25 -52.90
N THR A 654 12.31 -33.46 -51.86
CA THR A 654 12.52 -33.00 -50.47
C THR A 654 12.63 -34.20 -49.51
N SER A 655 13.39 -35.23 -49.91
CA SER A 655 13.72 -36.41 -49.09
C SER A 655 15.21 -36.46 -48.80
N ASP A 656 15.60 -37.16 -47.71
CA ASP A 656 17.01 -37.38 -47.34
C ASP A 656 17.89 -37.76 -48.55
N LYS A 657 18.85 -36.88 -48.88
CA LYS A 657 19.83 -36.98 -49.99
C LYS A 657 19.31 -36.57 -51.37
N GLU A 658 18.17 -35.89 -51.45
CA GLU A 658 17.73 -35.10 -52.60
C GLU A 658 18.22 -33.65 -52.45
N LEU A 659 18.35 -32.90 -53.55
CA LEU A 659 19.01 -31.58 -53.54
C LEU A 659 18.15 -30.52 -52.84
N ASN A 660 16.83 -30.48 -53.09
CA ASN A 660 15.95 -29.52 -52.42
C ASN A 660 15.84 -29.78 -50.91
N ASP A 661 16.03 -31.01 -50.43
CA ASP A 661 16.15 -31.30 -48.98
C ASP A 661 17.39 -30.61 -48.37
N TYR A 662 18.55 -30.78 -49.03
CA TYR A 662 19.80 -30.10 -48.66
C TYR A 662 19.67 -28.57 -48.72
N ILE A 663 19.17 -28.04 -49.84
CA ILE A 663 19.01 -26.60 -50.09
C ILE A 663 18.03 -25.98 -49.08
N ASN A 664 16.94 -26.67 -48.72
CA ASN A 664 16.02 -26.23 -47.69
C ASN A 664 16.69 -26.16 -46.30
N GLU A 665 17.50 -27.16 -45.91
CA GLU A 665 18.21 -27.15 -44.61
C GLU A 665 19.30 -26.07 -44.57
N ILE A 666 20.10 -25.89 -45.64
CA ILE A 666 21.18 -24.88 -45.63
C ILE A 666 20.70 -23.44 -45.85
N SER A 667 19.50 -23.25 -46.43
CA SER A 667 18.86 -21.94 -46.64
C SER A 667 17.81 -21.56 -45.60
N TYR A 668 17.52 -22.43 -44.64
CA TYR A 668 16.47 -22.23 -43.63
C TYR A 668 15.09 -21.97 -44.27
N GLY A 669 14.80 -22.68 -45.37
CA GLY A 669 13.57 -22.53 -46.16
C GLY A 669 13.49 -21.27 -47.05
N LYS A 670 14.53 -20.43 -47.09
CA LYS A 670 14.52 -19.20 -47.91
C LYS A 670 14.72 -19.43 -49.41
N PHE A 671 15.21 -20.59 -49.83
CA PHE A 671 15.48 -20.86 -51.24
C PHE A 671 15.06 -22.28 -51.63
N GLN A 672 14.52 -22.43 -52.84
CA GLN A 672 14.19 -23.71 -53.43
C GLN A 672 14.35 -23.66 -54.96
N PHE A 673 14.94 -24.71 -55.56
CA PHE A 673 14.86 -24.89 -57.02
C PHE A 673 13.49 -25.47 -57.39
N VAL A 674 12.80 -24.88 -58.35
CA VAL A 674 11.54 -25.41 -58.89
C VAL A 674 11.74 -25.90 -60.33
N PRO A 675 10.98 -26.89 -60.82
CA PRO A 675 10.99 -27.24 -62.23
C PRO A 675 10.72 -26.02 -63.11
N ALA A 676 11.49 -25.86 -64.18
CA ALA A 676 11.08 -24.99 -65.28
C ALA A 676 9.80 -25.55 -65.94
N ASN A 677 8.90 -24.66 -66.37
CA ASN A 677 7.75 -25.03 -67.19
C ASN A 677 8.25 -25.44 -68.58
N GLU A 678 7.87 -26.64 -69.05
CA GLU A 678 8.27 -27.20 -70.35
C GLU A 678 7.27 -28.30 -70.80
N ILE A 679 7.42 -28.85 -72.01
CA ILE A 679 6.45 -29.80 -72.60
C ILE A 679 7.06 -31.07 -73.23
N ASP A 680 8.26 -31.52 -72.82
CA ASP A 680 8.85 -32.80 -73.24
C ASP A 680 8.42 -33.97 -72.34
N ASP A 681 8.01 -35.11 -72.92
CA ASP A 681 7.41 -36.32 -72.32
C ASP A 681 6.40 -36.12 -71.16
N VAL A 682 6.84 -35.60 -70.01
CA VAL A 682 6.07 -35.28 -68.79
C VAL A 682 6.20 -33.78 -68.50
N ALA A 683 5.33 -32.98 -69.12
CA ALA A 683 5.32 -31.52 -68.99
C ALA A 683 5.32 -31.01 -67.53
N ASP A 684 6.05 -29.91 -67.33
CA ASP A 684 6.33 -29.23 -66.07
C ASP A 684 7.12 -30.11 -65.04
N ASP A 685 7.88 -31.12 -65.50
CA ASP A 685 8.86 -31.84 -64.67
C ASP A 685 10.26 -31.22 -64.70
N GLY A 686 10.49 -30.29 -65.64
CA GLY A 686 11.71 -29.48 -65.73
C GLY A 686 12.87 -30.20 -66.41
N ILE A 687 12.63 -31.28 -67.14
CA ILE A 687 13.66 -32.12 -67.76
C ILE A 687 13.41 -32.39 -69.25
N ILE A 688 14.06 -31.61 -70.10
CA ILE A 688 14.04 -31.85 -71.56
C ILE A 688 15.15 -32.83 -71.94
N THR A 689 14.82 -33.84 -72.75
CA THR A 689 15.74 -34.91 -73.17
C THR A 689 16.02 -34.84 -74.67
N VAL A 690 17.19 -34.32 -75.04
CA VAL A 690 17.59 -34.06 -76.42
C VAL A 690 18.58 -35.10 -76.95
N HIS A 691 18.36 -35.56 -78.18
CA HIS A 691 19.25 -36.50 -78.88
C HIS A 691 20.13 -35.76 -79.89
N LEU A 692 21.46 -35.86 -79.75
CA LEU A 692 22.41 -35.37 -80.74
C LEU A 692 22.71 -36.45 -81.78
N ASP A 693 22.59 -36.10 -83.06
CA ASP A 693 22.78 -36.97 -84.24
C ASP A 693 24.25 -37.41 -84.49
N GLU A 694 25.07 -37.50 -83.44
CA GLU A 694 26.46 -37.95 -83.45
C GLU A 694 26.75 -39.02 -82.38
N ASN A 695 27.98 -39.54 -82.33
CA ASN A 695 28.45 -40.45 -81.29
C ASN A 695 29.06 -39.66 -80.12
N HIS A 696 29.03 -40.21 -78.90
CA HIS A 696 29.54 -39.51 -77.71
C HIS A 696 31.04 -39.15 -77.87
N PRO A 697 31.46 -37.89 -77.62
CA PRO A 697 32.82 -37.44 -77.92
C PRO A 697 33.90 -37.98 -76.96
N ASN A 698 33.53 -38.39 -75.74
CA ASN A 698 34.45 -38.76 -74.63
C ASN A 698 35.53 -37.68 -74.41
N THR A 699 35.07 -36.48 -74.06
CA THR A 699 35.87 -35.26 -73.85
C THR A 699 36.79 -35.34 -72.63
N SER A 700 36.49 -36.19 -71.64
CA SER A 700 37.25 -36.25 -70.38
C SER A 700 37.22 -34.88 -69.68
N ASN A 701 38.38 -34.24 -69.55
CA ASN A 701 38.49 -32.90 -68.93
C ASN A 701 38.61 -31.77 -69.96
N ASP A 702 38.46 -32.06 -71.27
CA ASP A 702 38.41 -31.01 -72.30
C ASP A 702 37.00 -30.42 -72.42
N VAL A 703 36.69 -29.51 -71.51
CA VAL A 703 35.46 -28.70 -71.50
C VAL A 703 35.26 -27.98 -72.84
N SER A 704 36.34 -27.46 -73.44
CA SER A 704 36.26 -26.58 -74.61
C SER A 704 35.65 -27.25 -75.84
N SER A 705 35.96 -28.53 -76.08
CA SER A 705 35.38 -29.26 -77.22
C SER A 705 33.95 -29.75 -76.99
N PHE A 706 33.37 -29.58 -75.79
CA PHE A 706 31.97 -29.87 -75.51
C PHE A 706 31.03 -28.66 -75.70
N LEU A 707 31.52 -27.42 -75.63
CA LEU A 707 30.68 -26.19 -75.69
C LEU A 707 29.73 -26.13 -76.91
N SER A 708 30.22 -26.54 -78.09
CA SER A 708 29.41 -26.60 -79.31
C SER A 708 28.22 -27.58 -79.25
N ARG A 709 28.28 -28.57 -78.35
CA ARG A 709 27.19 -29.52 -78.08
C ARG A 709 26.14 -28.93 -77.16
N LEU A 710 26.53 -28.09 -76.19
CA LEU A 710 25.58 -27.33 -75.37
C LEU A 710 24.74 -26.40 -76.24
N ASN A 711 25.38 -25.68 -77.16
CA ASN A 711 24.69 -24.84 -78.17
C ASN A 711 23.82 -25.66 -79.15
N SER A 712 24.10 -26.94 -79.34
CA SER A 712 23.24 -27.83 -80.13
C SER A 712 22.06 -28.39 -79.31
N ALA A 713 22.29 -28.69 -78.04
CA ALA A 713 21.31 -29.23 -77.11
C ALA A 713 20.25 -28.19 -76.72
N ILE A 714 20.66 -26.96 -76.37
CA ILE A 714 19.74 -25.85 -76.05
C ILE A 714 18.85 -25.47 -77.24
N ALA A 715 19.39 -25.57 -78.46
CA ALA A 715 18.65 -25.30 -79.70
C ALA A 715 17.64 -26.41 -80.06
N LEU A 716 17.82 -27.63 -79.55
CA LEU A 716 16.80 -28.68 -79.59
C LEU A 716 15.79 -28.54 -78.45
N ALA A 717 16.21 -28.04 -77.29
CA ALA A 717 15.33 -27.82 -76.15
C ALA A 717 14.29 -26.72 -76.39
N ASN A 718 14.62 -25.70 -77.19
CA ASN A 718 13.70 -24.60 -77.57
C ASN A 718 12.36 -25.10 -78.19
N ASP A 719 12.31 -26.28 -78.81
CA ASP A 719 11.03 -26.84 -79.31
C ASP A 719 10.04 -27.22 -78.18
N PHE A 720 10.47 -27.21 -76.90
CA PHE A 720 9.71 -27.64 -75.72
C PHE A 720 9.62 -26.60 -74.59
N ILE A 721 10.29 -25.44 -74.69
CA ILE A 721 10.26 -24.35 -73.70
C ILE A 721 10.37 -23.00 -74.41
N ASP A 722 9.60 -22.00 -73.96
CA ASP A 722 9.74 -20.60 -74.36
C ASP A 722 10.65 -19.90 -73.34
N PHE A 723 11.90 -19.62 -73.73
CA PHE A 723 12.87 -18.99 -72.85
C PHE A 723 12.51 -17.53 -72.53
N SER A 724 11.64 -16.88 -73.31
CA SER A 724 11.24 -15.49 -73.07
C SER A 724 10.30 -15.30 -71.88
N GLU A 725 9.67 -16.36 -71.37
CA GLU A 725 8.87 -16.31 -70.14
C GLU A 725 9.72 -16.06 -68.88
N TYR A 726 11.05 -16.26 -68.96
CA TYR A 726 11.98 -16.15 -67.83
C TYR A 726 12.77 -14.81 -67.81
N ASP A 727 12.69 -13.96 -68.83
CA ASP A 727 13.32 -12.61 -68.81
C ASP A 727 12.45 -11.64 -67.99
N THR A 728 12.38 -11.88 -66.68
CA THR A 728 11.54 -11.16 -65.73
C THR A 728 11.88 -9.66 -65.70
N ASN A 729 13.16 -9.32 -65.81
CA ASN A 729 13.65 -7.95 -65.79
C ASN A 729 13.58 -7.25 -67.17
N ASN A 730 13.28 -7.99 -68.25
CA ASN A 730 13.12 -7.53 -69.64
C ASN A 730 14.40 -6.92 -70.25
N ASN A 731 15.59 -7.45 -69.94
CA ASN A 731 16.86 -6.98 -70.52
C ASN A 731 17.24 -7.66 -71.86
N ASN A 732 16.50 -8.70 -72.30
CA ASN A 732 16.78 -9.59 -73.44
C ASN A 732 17.94 -10.59 -73.18
N ALA A 733 18.23 -10.93 -71.92
CA ALA A 733 19.14 -12.01 -71.54
C ALA A 733 18.76 -12.59 -70.17
N ILE A 734 18.93 -13.90 -70.01
CA ILE A 734 18.59 -14.64 -68.80
C ILE A 734 19.78 -14.65 -67.84
N ALA A 735 19.55 -14.14 -66.62
CA ALA A 735 20.50 -14.18 -65.51
C ALA A 735 20.34 -15.45 -64.64
N SER A 736 21.34 -15.73 -63.80
CA SER A 736 21.36 -16.86 -62.86
C SER A 736 20.25 -16.82 -61.80
N ASP A 737 19.70 -15.64 -61.49
CA ASP A 737 18.58 -15.42 -60.59
C ASP A 737 17.20 -15.48 -61.29
N GLU A 738 17.15 -15.78 -62.59
CA GLU A 738 15.92 -15.89 -63.38
C GLU A 738 15.60 -17.31 -63.87
N LEU A 739 16.59 -18.04 -64.39
CA LEU A 739 16.47 -19.45 -64.78
C LEU A 739 17.86 -20.11 -64.79
N GLN A 740 18.06 -21.10 -63.92
CA GLN A 740 19.30 -21.87 -63.89
C GLN A 740 19.27 -23.02 -64.91
N ILE A 741 20.24 -23.06 -65.82
CA ILE A 741 20.38 -24.15 -66.79
C ILE A 741 21.40 -25.19 -66.26
N MET A 742 20.99 -26.45 -66.24
CA MET A 742 21.79 -27.61 -65.84
C MET A 742 21.86 -28.62 -66.99
N TYR A 743 23.04 -28.86 -67.54
CA TYR A 743 23.26 -29.91 -68.54
C TYR A 743 23.70 -31.21 -67.89
N LEU A 744 23.13 -32.32 -68.34
CA LEU A 744 23.51 -33.67 -67.94
C LEU A 744 23.87 -34.50 -69.18
N VAL A 745 24.96 -35.25 -69.13
CA VAL A 745 25.50 -35.99 -70.28
C VAL A 745 25.42 -37.50 -70.07
N ALA A 746 24.76 -38.20 -70.99
CA ALA A 746 24.72 -39.66 -71.03
C ALA A 746 26.05 -40.26 -71.55
N GLY A 747 26.52 -41.32 -70.91
CA GLY A 747 27.67 -42.10 -71.38
C GLY A 747 28.32 -43.02 -70.35
N GLY A 748 27.78 -43.10 -69.13
CA GLY A 748 28.54 -43.50 -67.95
C GLY A 748 29.59 -42.45 -67.54
N GLU A 749 29.50 -41.23 -68.09
CA GLU A 749 30.48 -40.17 -67.90
C GLU A 749 30.56 -39.78 -66.42
N SER A 750 31.72 -39.97 -65.79
CA SER A 750 31.95 -39.50 -64.43
C SER A 750 32.06 -37.98 -64.36
N ALA A 751 31.20 -37.36 -63.55
CA ALA A 751 31.28 -35.98 -63.09
C ALA A 751 32.64 -35.64 -62.45
N THR A 752 33.37 -36.65 -61.96
CA THR A 752 34.68 -36.51 -61.32
C THR A 752 35.86 -36.48 -62.32
N GLY A 753 35.61 -36.31 -63.63
CA GLY A 753 36.65 -36.18 -64.65
C GLY A 753 37.44 -37.47 -64.97
N THR A 754 36.91 -38.65 -64.66
CA THR A 754 37.58 -39.94 -64.92
C THR A 754 37.01 -40.61 -66.17
N SER A 755 37.68 -40.48 -67.33
CA SER A 755 37.23 -40.99 -68.65
C SER A 755 36.68 -42.44 -68.66
N PRO A 756 35.51 -42.71 -69.28
CA PRO A 756 34.53 -41.74 -69.80
C PRO A 756 34.03 -40.83 -68.69
N GLY A 757 34.10 -39.52 -68.92
CA GLY A 757 33.95 -38.50 -67.90
C GLY A 757 33.78 -37.13 -68.54
N GLN A 758 32.86 -36.36 -67.97
CA GLN A 758 32.69 -34.95 -68.28
C GLN A 758 32.85 -34.24 -66.95
N TRP A 759 34.00 -33.59 -66.75
CA TRP A 759 34.32 -32.85 -65.53
C TRP A 759 33.17 -31.90 -65.18
N ALA A 760 32.62 -32.04 -63.97
CA ALA A 760 31.54 -31.19 -63.48
C ALA A 760 32.03 -29.76 -63.25
N HIS A 761 31.36 -28.78 -63.84
CA HIS A 761 31.73 -27.37 -63.70
C HIS A 761 30.52 -26.45 -63.90
N ALA A 762 30.55 -25.29 -63.26
CA ALA A 762 29.85 -24.10 -63.70
C ALA A 762 30.69 -23.25 -64.67
N TRP A 763 30.05 -22.59 -65.64
CA TRP A 763 30.69 -21.56 -66.48
C TRP A 763 29.65 -20.68 -67.19
N CYS A 764 30.10 -19.70 -67.95
CA CYS A 764 29.26 -18.82 -68.78
C CYS A 764 29.83 -18.70 -70.22
N MET A 765 28.97 -18.41 -71.19
CA MET A 765 29.35 -18.18 -72.58
C MET A 765 29.58 -16.69 -72.84
N TYR A 766 30.67 -16.36 -73.53
CA TYR A 766 31.02 -14.98 -73.88
C TYR A 766 30.37 -14.57 -75.21
N GLY A 767 29.81 -13.36 -75.29
CA GLY A 767 29.41 -12.74 -76.56
C GLY A 767 30.63 -12.37 -77.45
N GLY A 768 31.30 -13.38 -78.01
CA GLY A 768 32.61 -13.26 -78.64
C GLY A 768 32.95 -14.45 -79.56
N ASN A 769 34.09 -15.12 -79.34
CA ASN A 769 34.53 -16.20 -80.23
C ASN A 769 33.64 -17.46 -80.17
N GLU A 770 32.83 -17.60 -79.13
CA GLU A 770 31.92 -18.72 -78.85
C GLU A 770 30.59 -18.11 -78.38
N ASP A 771 29.89 -17.43 -79.30
CA ASP A 771 28.70 -16.63 -79.03
C ASP A 771 27.67 -17.34 -78.14
N ALA A 772 27.27 -16.66 -77.05
CA ALA A 772 26.17 -17.08 -76.18
C ALA A 772 24.86 -17.23 -77.00
N PRO A 773 24.18 -18.39 -76.93
CA PRO A 773 23.04 -18.68 -77.79
C PRO A 773 21.87 -17.76 -77.49
N THR A 774 21.05 -17.49 -78.51
CA THR A 774 19.89 -16.60 -78.42
C THR A 774 18.65 -17.35 -78.89
N HIS A 775 17.72 -17.57 -77.97
CA HIS A 775 16.50 -18.35 -78.17
C HIS A 775 15.29 -17.53 -77.71
N ASP A 776 14.18 -17.61 -78.44
CA ASP A 776 12.93 -16.84 -78.24
C ASP A 776 13.05 -15.29 -78.16
N GLY A 777 14.26 -14.76 -78.41
CA GLY A 777 14.59 -13.34 -78.32
C GLY A 777 15.56 -12.99 -77.18
N VAL A 778 15.82 -13.92 -76.26
CA VAL A 778 16.68 -13.74 -75.09
C VAL A 778 18.03 -14.45 -75.25
N SER A 779 19.11 -13.83 -74.74
CA SER A 779 20.44 -14.43 -74.71
C SER A 779 20.60 -15.32 -73.46
N LEU A 780 20.97 -16.58 -73.66
CA LEU A 780 21.12 -17.56 -72.58
C LEU A 780 22.59 -17.71 -72.18
N MET A 781 22.83 -17.97 -70.88
CA MET A 781 24.16 -18.30 -70.34
C MET A 781 25.23 -17.23 -70.65
N ASN A 782 24.85 -15.95 -70.68
CA ASN A 782 25.71 -14.87 -71.13
C ASN A 782 26.51 -14.24 -69.98
N CYS A 783 27.85 -14.36 -70.01
CA CYS A 783 28.75 -13.79 -69.01
C CYS A 783 28.57 -12.28 -68.75
N TYR A 784 28.04 -11.51 -69.71
CA TYR A 784 27.82 -10.08 -69.57
C TYR A 784 26.47 -9.71 -68.95
N ALA A 785 25.61 -10.70 -68.70
CA ALA A 785 24.28 -10.56 -68.10
C ALA A 785 24.08 -11.49 -66.88
N ASN A 786 25.18 -11.96 -66.27
CA ASN A 786 25.18 -12.94 -65.17
C ASN A 786 24.49 -14.28 -65.49
N GLY A 787 24.39 -14.65 -66.77
CA GLY A 787 23.86 -15.95 -67.17
C GLY A 787 24.92 -17.04 -67.06
N ASN A 788 24.73 -17.98 -66.14
CA ASN A 788 25.61 -19.12 -65.92
C ASN A 788 24.91 -20.46 -66.29
N TYR A 789 25.70 -21.48 -66.63
CA TYR A 789 25.23 -22.87 -66.71
C TYR A 789 26.07 -23.77 -65.81
N SER A 790 25.52 -24.92 -65.44
CA SER A 790 26.27 -26.05 -64.88
C SER A 790 26.24 -27.25 -65.83
N LEU A 791 27.32 -28.04 -65.91
CA LEU A 791 27.43 -29.21 -66.78
C LEU A 791 27.97 -30.40 -65.98
N PHE A 792 27.33 -31.56 -66.11
CA PHE A 792 27.65 -32.78 -65.37
C PHE A 792 27.67 -34.03 -66.26
N GLY A 793 28.64 -34.92 -66.03
CA GLY A 793 28.50 -36.33 -66.42
C GLY A 793 27.50 -37.06 -65.51
N GLU A 794 26.76 -38.06 -66.03
CA GLU A 794 25.69 -38.71 -65.27
C GLU A 794 26.15 -39.50 -64.02
N LYS A 795 27.45 -39.85 -63.89
CA LYS A 795 27.97 -40.75 -62.84
C LYS A 795 28.89 -40.11 -61.81
N HIS A 796 28.94 -40.72 -60.62
CA HIS A 796 30.02 -40.63 -59.65
C HIS A 796 30.52 -42.06 -59.42
N GLY A 797 31.62 -42.43 -60.09
CA GLY A 797 32.16 -43.78 -60.03
C GLY A 797 31.25 -44.83 -60.69
N VAL A 798 30.44 -45.53 -59.89
CA VAL A 798 29.48 -46.57 -60.37
C VAL A 798 28.02 -46.26 -60.08
N ASN A 799 27.74 -45.24 -59.26
CA ASN A 799 26.39 -44.72 -59.05
C ASN A 799 26.25 -43.42 -59.84
N ASP A 800 25.06 -42.82 -59.84
CA ASP A 800 24.86 -41.52 -60.47
C ASP A 800 25.61 -40.39 -59.74
N ALA A 801 25.76 -39.24 -60.40
CA ALA A 801 26.27 -38.02 -59.78
C ALA A 801 25.52 -37.71 -58.46
N SER A 802 26.30 -37.36 -57.45
CA SER A 802 25.88 -37.16 -56.06
C SER A 802 25.53 -35.69 -55.78
N ILE A 803 24.51 -35.45 -54.96
CA ILE A 803 24.00 -34.08 -54.72
C ILE A 803 25.06 -33.10 -54.21
N GLY A 804 26.10 -33.55 -53.51
CA GLY A 804 27.20 -32.69 -53.05
C GLY A 804 28.09 -32.14 -54.16
N ILE A 805 28.23 -32.85 -55.29
CA ILE A 805 28.90 -32.31 -56.49
C ILE A 805 27.95 -31.33 -57.19
N ILE A 806 26.67 -31.70 -57.29
CA ILE A 806 25.65 -30.89 -57.97
C ILE A 806 25.42 -29.56 -57.25
N ALA A 807 25.35 -29.56 -55.92
CA ALA A 807 25.23 -28.37 -55.09
C ALA A 807 26.49 -27.49 -55.10
N HIS A 808 27.68 -28.06 -55.30
CA HIS A 808 28.94 -27.31 -55.44
C HIS A 808 28.94 -26.49 -56.74
N GLU A 809 28.67 -27.14 -57.88
CA GLU A 809 28.59 -26.42 -59.18
C GLU A 809 27.39 -25.46 -59.25
N LEU A 810 26.24 -25.82 -58.66
CA LEU A 810 25.14 -24.86 -58.53
C LEU A 810 25.47 -23.73 -57.55
N GLY A 811 26.39 -23.93 -56.60
CA GLY A 811 26.94 -22.87 -55.75
C GLY A 811 27.68 -21.80 -56.56
N HIS A 812 28.50 -22.23 -57.52
CA HIS A 812 29.15 -21.33 -58.48
C HIS A 812 28.12 -20.72 -59.45
N ALA A 813 27.27 -21.53 -60.09
CA ALA A 813 26.38 -21.06 -61.16
C ALA A 813 25.27 -20.13 -60.67
N THR A 814 24.68 -20.41 -59.50
CA THR A 814 23.47 -19.72 -59.00
C THR A 814 23.80 -18.55 -58.07
N PHE A 815 24.87 -18.67 -57.28
CA PHE A 815 25.19 -17.74 -56.18
C PHE A 815 26.57 -17.08 -56.33
N ASP A 816 27.22 -17.24 -57.49
CA ASP A 816 28.54 -16.69 -57.85
C ASP A 816 29.64 -16.94 -56.79
N LEU A 817 29.53 -18.04 -56.03
CA LEU A 817 30.49 -18.39 -54.98
C LEU A 817 31.85 -18.78 -55.59
N PRO A 818 32.98 -18.37 -54.98
CA PRO A 818 34.30 -18.86 -55.37
C PRO A 818 34.58 -20.27 -54.82
N ASP A 819 35.60 -20.94 -55.37
CA ASP A 819 36.26 -22.07 -54.73
C ASP A 819 36.87 -21.63 -53.39
N LEU A 820 36.56 -22.38 -52.31
CA LEU A 820 37.12 -22.16 -50.97
C LEU A 820 38.04 -23.30 -50.51
N TYR A 821 38.19 -24.36 -51.32
CA TYR A 821 39.42 -25.14 -51.30
C TYR A 821 40.53 -24.36 -52.01
N ASP A 822 41.76 -24.73 -51.72
CA ASP A 822 42.96 -24.14 -52.31
C ASP A 822 43.17 -24.62 -53.76
N THR A 823 43.16 -23.68 -54.71
CA THR A 823 43.19 -23.92 -56.15
C THR A 823 44.61 -24.00 -56.73
N ASP A 824 45.64 -23.44 -56.07
CA ASP A 824 47.06 -23.71 -56.32
C ASP A 824 47.40 -25.15 -55.90
N GLY A 825 46.88 -25.52 -54.72
CA GLY A 825 47.02 -26.82 -54.12
C GLY A 825 48.15 -26.92 -53.09
N SER A 826 48.61 -25.82 -52.49
CA SER A 826 49.55 -25.82 -51.36
C SER A 826 48.91 -26.33 -50.05
N SER A 827 47.70 -25.86 -49.72
CA SER A 827 46.89 -26.22 -48.54
C SER A 827 45.62 -27.01 -48.90
N SER A 828 44.68 -27.22 -47.96
CA SER A 828 43.34 -27.77 -48.21
C SER A 828 42.23 -26.71 -48.29
N GLY A 829 42.54 -25.42 -48.11
CA GLY A 829 41.54 -24.36 -47.87
C GLY A 829 40.61 -24.73 -46.70
N ILE A 830 39.31 -24.41 -46.80
CA ILE A 830 38.33 -24.75 -45.74
C ILE A 830 38.06 -26.26 -45.56
N GLY A 831 38.64 -27.11 -46.41
CA GLY A 831 38.49 -28.57 -46.35
C GLY A 831 37.03 -29.03 -46.30
N ASN A 832 36.75 -30.03 -45.47
CA ASN A 832 35.42 -30.62 -45.31
C ASN A 832 34.42 -29.71 -44.58
N PHE A 833 34.81 -28.54 -44.06
CA PHE A 833 33.92 -27.68 -43.27
C PHE A 833 32.95 -26.85 -44.12
N GLY A 834 33.10 -26.80 -45.44
CA GLY A 834 32.13 -26.13 -46.31
C GLY A 834 31.94 -26.81 -47.67
N LEU A 835 30.73 -26.67 -48.21
CA LEU A 835 30.35 -27.14 -49.55
C LEU A 835 31.34 -26.71 -50.64
N MET A 836 31.76 -25.44 -50.63
CA MET A 836 32.72 -24.87 -51.62
C MET A 836 34.18 -25.29 -51.37
N GLY A 837 34.42 -26.15 -50.37
CA GLY A 837 35.68 -26.84 -50.14
C GLY A 837 35.58 -28.31 -50.54
N SER A 838 36.14 -29.19 -49.69
CA SER A 838 35.93 -30.63 -49.78
C SER A 838 34.61 -31.11 -49.16
N GLY A 839 33.80 -30.22 -48.56
CA GLY A 839 32.51 -30.58 -47.93
C GLY A 839 31.46 -31.13 -48.91
N SER A 840 31.59 -30.81 -50.20
CA SER A 840 30.91 -31.44 -51.34
C SER A 840 31.07 -32.97 -51.42
N TRP A 841 32.10 -33.53 -50.76
CA TRP A 841 32.39 -34.97 -50.69
C TRP A 841 31.91 -35.62 -49.38
N GLY A 842 31.19 -34.88 -48.54
CA GLY A 842 30.67 -35.33 -47.24
C GLY A 842 29.86 -36.64 -47.31
N TYR A 843 29.93 -37.41 -46.23
CA TYR A 843 29.39 -38.77 -46.16
C TYR A 843 28.96 -39.08 -44.73
N LYS A 844 27.71 -39.53 -44.53
CA LYS A 844 27.25 -40.06 -43.24
C LYS A 844 27.23 -41.59 -43.22
N ASN A 845 27.37 -42.17 -42.04
CA ASN A 845 27.34 -43.62 -41.88
C ASN A 845 26.01 -44.22 -42.38
N GLY A 846 26.06 -45.03 -43.44
CA GLY A 846 24.89 -45.60 -44.12
C GLY A 846 24.64 -45.03 -45.53
N ASP A 847 25.43 -44.04 -45.96
CA ASP A 847 25.52 -43.65 -47.37
C ASP A 847 26.18 -44.76 -48.23
N SER A 848 26.00 -44.67 -49.55
CA SER A 848 26.57 -45.59 -50.53
C SER A 848 27.76 -45.02 -51.30
N GLN A 849 27.92 -43.69 -51.32
CA GLN A 849 29.07 -42.98 -51.88
C GLN A 849 29.25 -41.59 -51.23
N SER A 850 30.46 -41.04 -51.33
CA SER A 850 30.77 -39.65 -50.95
C SER A 850 29.90 -38.64 -51.71
N GLY A 851 29.60 -37.52 -51.06
CA GLY A 851 28.75 -36.46 -51.59
C GLY A 851 27.25 -36.77 -51.59
N GLN A 852 26.80 -37.86 -50.95
CA GLN A 852 25.38 -38.08 -50.68
C GLN A 852 24.88 -37.27 -49.47
N THR A 853 25.75 -37.02 -48.50
CA THR A 853 25.49 -36.07 -47.40
C THR A 853 26.60 -35.01 -47.41
N PRO A 854 26.59 -34.06 -48.36
CA PRO A 854 27.49 -32.91 -48.31
C PRO A 854 27.31 -32.15 -46.99
N THR A 855 28.36 -31.52 -46.49
CA THR A 855 28.27 -30.72 -45.26
C THR A 855 27.55 -29.39 -45.51
N HIS A 856 27.16 -28.65 -44.46
CA HIS A 856 26.64 -27.29 -44.65
C HIS A 856 27.65 -26.41 -45.42
N MET A 857 27.14 -25.43 -46.18
CA MET A 857 27.88 -24.21 -46.51
C MET A 857 28.40 -23.54 -45.22
N THR A 858 29.58 -22.92 -45.27
CA THR A 858 30.06 -22.05 -44.19
C THR A 858 29.13 -20.85 -44.02
N GLY A 859 29.15 -20.24 -42.84
CA GLY A 859 28.44 -18.98 -42.58
C GLY A 859 28.72 -17.90 -43.62
N TRP A 860 29.95 -17.79 -44.14
CA TRP A 860 30.27 -16.85 -45.22
C TRP A 860 29.53 -17.18 -46.51
N SER A 861 29.58 -18.42 -46.99
CA SER A 861 28.83 -18.82 -48.21
C SER A 861 27.32 -18.64 -48.03
N LYS A 862 26.77 -18.89 -46.84
CA LYS A 862 25.35 -18.62 -46.52
C LYS A 862 24.99 -17.13 -46.61
N ILE A 863 25.90 -16.22 -46.25
CA ILE A 863 25.69 -14.78 -46.42
C ILE A 863 25.69 -14.40 -47.90
N GLN A 864 26.69 -14.85 -48.67
CA GLN A 864 26.79 -14.49 -50.09
C GLN A 864 25.61 -15.05 -50.92
N SER A 865 25.12 -16.26 -50.62
CA SER A 865 23.91 -16.82 -51.24
C SER A 865 22.58 -16.16 -50.79
N GLY A 866 22.61 -15.14 -49.92
CA GLY A 866 21.40 -14.51 -49.36
C GLY A 866 20.60 -15.38 -48.39
N PHE A 867 21.10 -16.56 -48.05
CA PHE A 867 20.41 -17.55 -47.20
C PHE A 867 20.32 -17.09 -45.74
N LEU A 868 21.31 -16.34 -45.24
CA LEU A 868 21.30 -15.90 -43.84
C LEU A 868 22.11 -14.62 -43.64
N GLU A 869 21.55 -13.65 -42.92
CA GLU A 869 22.29 -12.49 -42.42
C GLU A 869 22.93 -12.83 -41.06
N ALA A 870 24.11 -12.27 -40.78
CA ALA A 870 24.83 -12.56 -39.54
C ALA A 870 24.58 -11.48 -38.48
N THR A 871 24.00 -11.89 -37.35
CA THR A 871 23.82 -11.03 -36.17
C THR A 871 25.18 -10.53 -35.70
N THR A 872 25.41 -9.21 -35.76
CA THR A 872 26.72 -8.66 -35.40
C THR A 872 26.83 -8.38 -33.91
N ILE A 873 27.82 -8.98 -33.27
CA ILE A 873 28.20 -8.71 -31.89
C ILE A 873 28.99 -7.38 -31.86
N ASN A 874 28.46 -6.39 -31.14
CA ASN A 874 29.04 -5.04 -31.01
C ASN A 874 29.60 -4.76 -29.61
N ASP A 875 29.09 -5.48 -28.60
CA ASP A 875 29.47 -5.40 -27.18
C ASP A 875 29.77 -6.83 -26.69
N SER A 876 30.57 -6.97 -25.64
CA SER A 876 30.96 -8.29 -25.09
C SER A 876 29.76 -9.02 -24.46
N VAL A 877 29.65 -10.33 -24.71
CA VAL A 877 28.57 -11.21 -24.26
C VAL A 877 29.15 -12.40 -23.48
N THR A 878 28.57 -12.69 -22.31
CA THR A 878 28.87 -13.87 -21.49
C THR A 878 27.82 -14.95 -21.71
N ASP A 879 28.22 -16.23 -21.72
CA ASP A 879 27.34 -17.39 -21.91
C ASP A 879 26.44 -17.30 -23.18
N LEU A 880 27.00 -16.89 -24.32
CA LEU A 880 26.26 -16.78 -25.58
C LEU A 880 25.82 -18.16 -26.08
N ASN A 881 24.51 -18.40 -26.19
CA ASN A 881 23.95 -19.64 -26.76
C ASN A 881 24.23 -19.75 -28.27
N LEU A 882 24.87 -20.84 -28.67
CA LEU A 882 25.32 -21.14 -30.02
C LEU A 882 24.65 -22.45 -30.49
N HIS A 883 23.49 -22.30 -31.11
CA HIS A 883 22.71 -23.42 -31.66
C HIS A 883 23.39 -23.99 -32.90
N ALA A 884 23.27 -25.31 -33.10
CA ALA A 884 23.89 -26.01 -34.24
C ALA A 884 23.34 -25.55 -35.59
N THR A 885 24.17 -25.64 -36.64
CA THR A 885 23.87 -25.28 -38.04
C THR A 885 22.55 -25.83 -38.61
N ALA A 886 22.12 -27.02 -38.19
CA ALA A 886 20.86 -27.66 -38.62
C ALA A 886 19.66 -27.37 -37.69
N SER A 887 19.77 -26.39 -36.79
CA SER A 887 18.67 -25.96 -35.90
C SER A 887 17.78 -24.90 -36.57
N SER A 888 16.49 -24.92 -36.26
CA SER A 888 15.57 -23.79 -36.53
C SER A 888 16.01 -22.50 -35.86
N ASP A 889 16.71 -22.62 -34.73
CA ASP A 889 17.09 -21.52 -33.85
C ASP A 889 18.55 -21.08 -34.13
N TYR A 890 19.09 -21.47 -35.29
CA TYR A 890 20.46 -21.17 -35.69
C TYR A 890 20.67 -19.68 -35.94
N VAL A 891 21.67 -19.12 -35.27
CA VAL A 891 22.15 -17.75 -35.49
C VAL A 891 23.63 -17.79 -35.81
N LEU A 892 24.02 -17.21 -36.95
CA LEU A 892 25.41 -16.95 -37.31
C LEU A 892 25.84 -15.63 -36.70
N TYR A 893 26.87 -15.64 -35.87
CA TYR A 893 27.37 -14.41 -35.25
C TYR A 893 28.58 -13.86 -35.98
N LYS A 894 28.54 -12.56 -36.29
CA LYS A 894 29.66 -11.80 -36.87
C LYS A 894 30.34 -10.97 -35.79
N ILE A 895 31.65 -11.10 -35.65
CA ILE A 895 32.46 -10.35 -34.69
C ILE A 895 33.44 -9.49 -35.48
N ARG A 896 33.18 -8.18 -35.51
CA ARG A 896 34.00 -7.22 -36.27
C ARG A 896 35.39 -7.09 -35.62
N THR A 897 36.44 -7.02 -36.43
CA THR A 897 37.72 -6.47 -35.96
C THR A 897 37.70 -4.94 -36.05
N ASN A 898 38.80 -4.32 -35.60
CA ASN A 898 39.13 -2.91 -35.84
C ASN A 898 39.69 -2.61 -37.27
N SER A 899 39.45 -3.50 -38.23
CA SER A 899 39.77 -3.38 -39.67
C SER A 899 38.49 -3.45 -40.51
N VAL A 900 38.56 -3.06 -41.79
CA VAL A 900 37.38 -2.95 -42.67
C VAL A 900 37.45 -4.03 -43.75
N GLY A 901 36.45 -4.92 -43.75
CA GLY A 901 36.42 -6.16 -44.56
C GLY A 901 36.89 -7.39 -43.78
N GLU A 902 37.62 -7.19 -42.68
CA GLU A 902 38.25 -8.25 -41.88
C GLU A 902 37.50 -8.52 -40.56
N TYR A 903 37.01 -9.74 -40.35
CA TYR A 903 36.13 -10.13 -39.23
C TYR A 903 36.15 -11.63 -38.97
N PHE A 904 35.66 -12.03 -37.79
CA PHE A 904 35.38 -13.43 -37.48
C PHE A 904 33.89 -13.73 -37.66
N LEU A 905 33.59 -14.95 -38.13
CA LEU A 905 32.27 -15.57 -38.03
C LEU A 905 32.37 -16.78 -37.08
N ILE A 906 31.33 -17.04 -36.30
CA ILE A 906 31.26 -18.26 -35.48
C ILE A 906 29.95 -19.03 -35.69
N GLU A 907 30.08 -20.35 -35.79
CA GLU A 907 28.99 -21.29 -36.06
C GLU A 907 29.21 -22.61 -35.33
N ASN A 908 28.21 -23.11 -34.60
CA ASN A 908 28.27 -24.42 -33.97
C ASN A 908 27.99 -25.51 -35.03
N ARG A 909 28.97 -26.37 -35.28
CA ARG A 909 28.89 -27.49 -36.22
C ARG A 909 28.68 -28.77 -35.44
N ALA A 910 27.50 -29.37 -35.50
CA ALA A 910 27.17 -30.59 -34.75
C ALA A 910 26.87 -31.78 -35.66
N ALA A 911 26.88 -33.00 -35.11
CA ALA A 911 26.57 -34.24 -35.84
C ALA A 911 25.06 -34.41 -36.11
N SER A 912 24.46 -33.43 -36.78
CA SER A 912 23.02 -33.28 -37.04
C SER A 912 22.79 -32.75 -38.46
N GLY A 913 21.63 -33.08 -39.06
CA GLY A 913 21.32 -32.66 -40.43
C GLY A 913 22.38 -33.13 -41.44
N TYR A 914 22.69 -32.28 -42.41
CA TYR A 914 23.73 -32.51 -43.39
C TYR A 914 25.16 -32.37 -42.86
N ASP A 915 25.37 -31.73 -41.70
CA ASP A 915 26.66 -31.82 -40.98
C ASP A 915 26.92 -33.19 -40.34
N MET A 916 25.99 -34.15 -40.45
CA MET A 916 26.35 -35.58 -40.34
C MET A 916 27.42 -35.98 -41.39
N GLY A 917 27.58 -35.25 -42.48
CA GLY A 917 28.69 -35.39 -43.43
C GLY A 917 30.08 -35.18 -42.80
N LEU A 918 30.18 -34.41 -41.71
CA LEU A 918 31.42 -34.23 -40.93
C LEU A 918 31.80 -35.48 -40.12
N THR A 919 30.96 -36.51 -40.06
CA THR A 919 31.36 -37.81 -39.48
C THR A 919 32.47 -38.53 -40.27
N SER A 920 32.82 -38.04 -41.46
CA SER A 920 34.01 -38.46 -42.22
C SER A 920 35.30 -37.69 -41.91
N LEU A 921 35.31 -36.75 -40.95
CA LEU A 921 36.52 -36.05 -40.50
C LEU A 921 37.56 -37.02 -39.91
N SER A 922 38.84 -36.64 -39.97
CA SER A 922 39.93 -37.43 -39.39
C SER A 922 40.02 -37.30 -37.85
N GLY A 923 40.71 -38.25 -37.19
CA GLY A 923 40.97 -38.25 -35.75
C GLY A 923 40.33 -39.42 -35.00
N THR A 924 39.00 -39.48 -34.93
CA THR A 924 38.25 -40.64 -34.40
C THR A 924 36.93 -40.84 -35.15
N SER A 925 36.28 -42.00 -34.99
CA SER A 925 35.01 -42.32 -35.66
C SER A 925 33.77 -41.60 -35.10
N ASN A 926 33.93 -40.76 -34.08
CA ASN A 926 32.84 -40.21 -33.28
C ASN A 926 32.91 -38.69 -33.24
N PHE A 927 32.66 -38.04 -34.38
CA PHE A 927 32.39 -36.60 -34.42
C PHE A 927 31.11 -36.29 -33.61
N SER A 928 31.22 -35.45 -32.59
CA SER A 928 30.09 -34.93 -31.80
C SER A 928 29.69 -33.52 -32.22
N GLY A 929 30.69 -32.69 -32.56
CA GLY A 929 30.52 -31.30 -32.97
C GLY A 929 31.54 -30.36 -32.32
N GLY A 930 31.36 -29.06 -32.51
CA GLY A 930 32.15 -28.01 -31.87
C GLY A 930 31.92 -26.65 -32.52
N LEU A 931 32.45 -25.60 -31.90
CA LEU A 931 32.42 -24.26 -32.47
C LEU A 931 33.47 -24.15 -33.60
N SER A 932 33.02 -23.83 -34.82
CA SER A 932 33.90 -23.38 -35.89
C SER A 932 34.08 -21.87 -35.78
N ILE A 933 35.31 -21.41 -35.94
CA ILE A 933 35.66 -20.00 -36.05
C ILE A 933 36.22 -19.80 -37.46
N LEU A 934 35.62 -18.89 -38.23
CA LEU A 934 36.08 -18.53 -39.56
C LEU A 934 36.71 -17.15 -39.51
N HIS A 935 37.91 -17.00 -40.06
CA HIS A 935 38.53 -15.69 -40.29
C HIS A 935 38.19 -15.27 -41.71
N ILE A 936 37.59 -14.09 -41.87
CA ILE A 936 37.18 -13.57 -43.17
C ILE A 936 37.94 -12.28 -43.45
N ASP A 937 38.41 -12.11 -44.69
CA ASP A 937 38.78 -10.81 -45.24
C ASP A 937 38.13 -10.59 -46.61
N ASP A 938 37.02 -9.83 -46.64
CA ASP A 938 36.27 -9.48 -47.86
C ASP A 938 37.12 -8.63 -48.86
N ASN A 939 38.37 -8.27 -48.53
CA ASN A 939 39.31 -7.63 -49.47
C ASN A 939 40.11 -8.64 -50.33
N ILE A 940 40.06 -9.94 -50.01
CA ILE A 940 40.70 -11.04 -50.75
C ILE A 940 39.68 -11.70 -51.69
N GLY A 941 40.13 -12.38 -52.76
CA GLY A 941 39.23 -12.93 -53.79
C GLY A 941 39.03 -14.45 -53.75
N ASN A 942 39.84 -15.17 -52.96
CA ASN A 942 40.07 -16.61 -53.09
C ASN A 942 40.88 -17.15 -51.89
N ASN A 943 41.18 -18.46 -51.91
CA ASN A 943 41.89 -19.18 -50.85
C ASN A 943 43.23 -19.80 -51.34
N ASP A 944 44.01 -19.09 -52.17
CA ASP A 944 45.27 -19.57 -52.78
C ASP A 944 46.58 -18.97 -52.21
N ASP A 945 46.49 -18.21 -51.11
CA ASP A 945 47.63 -17.92 -50.22
C ASP A 945 47.32 -18.50 -48.84
N GLU A 946 48.07 -19.52 -48.41
CA GLU A 946 47.87 -20.18 -47.11
C GLU A 946 47.90 -19.20 -45.92
N ASN A 947 48.57 -18.05 -46.10
CA ASN A 947 48.86 -17.07 -45.06
C ASN A 947 47.84 -15.91 -45.00
N HIS A 948 46.96 -15.77 -46.01
CA HIS A 948 45.93 -14.72 -46.09
C HIS A 948 44.78 -15.15 -47.01
N LYS A 949 43.82 -15.89 -46.45
CA LYS A 949 42.68 -16.47 -47.18
C LYS A 949 41.46 -15.52 -47.16
N LEU A 950 40.56 -15.63 -48.14
CA LEU A 950 39.24 -14.97 -48.11
C LEU A 950 38.33 -15.59 -47.03
N VAL A 951 38.30 -16.92 -46.94
CA VAL A 951 37.63 -17.65 -45.85
C VAL A 951 38.60 -18.67 -45.26
N ASP A 952 39.09 -18.40 -44.06
CA ASP A 952 39.91 -19.32 -43.29
C ASP A 952 39.08 -20.12 -42.28
N VAL A 953 39.59 -21.27 -41.84
CA VAL A 953 39.05 -22.04 -40.72
C VAL A 953 40.12 -22.08 -39.64
N GLU A 954 39.92 -21.30 -38.58
CA GLU A 954 40.90 -21.16 -37.48
C GLU A 954 41.07 -22.51 -36.76
N GLU A 955 42.16 -23.24 -37.07
CA GLU A 955 42.26 -24.64 -36.70
C GLU A 955 42.65 -24.88 -35.22
N ALA A 956 41.66 -25.13 -34.36
CA ALA A 956 41.78 -25.14 -32.90
C ALA A 956 42.94 -25.95 -32.26
N ASN A 957 43.35 -27.08 -32.85
CA ASN A 957 44.41 -27.96 -32.32
C ASN A 957 45.01 -28.96 -33.34
N ASN A 958 44.94 -28.66 -34.64
CA ASN A 958 45.62 -29.41 -35.71
C ASN A 958 45.76 -28.48 -36.92
N ALA A 959 46.96 -28.16 -37.40
CA ALA A 959 47.13 -27.35 -38.61
C ALA A 959 46.98 -28.22 -39.89
N GLY A 960 45.92 -29.02 -39.95
CA GLY A 960 45.74 -30.11 -40.91
C GLY A 960 45.35 -29.61 -42.30
N LEU A 961 44.54 -28.56 -42.34
CA LEU A 961 44.12 -27.85 -43.55
C LEU A 961 45.26 -27.03 -44.13
N ASP A 962 45.89 -26.18 -43.31
CA ASP A 962 47.02 -25.33 -43.73
C ASP A 962 48.19 -26.17 -44.29
N THR A 963 48.56 -27.26 -43.60
CA THR A 963 49.68 -28.11 -44.02
C THR A 963 49.32 -29.16 -45.05
N LYS A 964 48.06 -29.19 -45.52
CA LYS A 964 47.50 -30.21 -46.44
C LYS A 964 47.74 -31.65 -45.99
N THR A 965 47.85 -31.89 -44.67
CA THR A 965 48.08 -33.23 -44.12
C THR A 965 46.79 -34.02 -43.97
N ASP A 966 45.65 -33.32 -43.86
CA ASP A 966 44.31 -33.89 -44.02
C ASP A 966 43.35 -32.88 -44.70
N ARG A 967 42.06 -33.22 -44.79
CA ARG A 967 40.99 -32.36 -45.33
C ARG A 967 40.02 -31.89 -44.23
N GLY A 968 40.47 -31.92 -42.97
CA GLY A 968 39.68 -31.71 -41.78
C GLY A 968 39.83 -32.86 -40.79
N HIS A 969 39.93 -32.48 -39.52
CA HIS A 969 40.07 -33.31 -38.34
C HIS A 969 39.08 -32.84 -37.27
N ILE A 970 38.60 -33.75 -36.42
CA ILE A 970 37.72 -33.40 -35.29
C ILE A 970 38.35 -32.44 -34.25
N ASN A 971 39.63 -32.06 -34.43
CA ASN A 971 40.38 -31.16 -33.56
C ASN A 971 40.49 -29.73 -34.13
N ASN A 972 39.94 -29.46 -35.32
CA ASN A 972 39.90 -28.09 -35.85
C ASN A 972 38.82 -27.23 -35.17
N LEU A 973 37.78 -27.85 -34.59
CA LEU A 973 36.72 -27.16 -33.88
C LEU A 973 37.06 -26.92 -32.41
N TYR A 974 36.59 -25.81 -31.84
CA TYR A 974 36.76 -25.45 -30.44
C TYR A 974 35.65 -26.05 -29.57
N PHE A 975 36.02 -26.63 -28.44
CA PHE A 975 35.13 -27.16 -27.40
C PHE A 975 35.93 -27.53 -26.14
N ASN A 976 35.27 -27.55 -24.98
CA ASN A 976 35.86 -28.08 -23.74
C ASN A 976 36.22 -29.57 -23.91
N GLY A 977 37.51 -29.89 -23.75
CA GLY A 977 38.09 -31.19 -24.12
C GLY A 977 39.02 -31.13 -25.34
N ASN A 978 38.94 -30.07 -26.14
CA ASN A 978 39.95 -29.65 -27.11
C ASN A 978 40.51 -28.27 -26.68
N SER A 979 40.81 -27.36 -27.60
CA SER A 979 40.96 -25.94 -27.25
C SER A 979 39.59 -25.33 -26.99
N ASN A 980 39.41 -24.66 -25.85
CA ASN A 980 38.17 -24.00 -25.45
C ASN A 980 38.28 -22.47 -25.41
N SER A 981 39.29 -21.91 -26.07
CA SER A 981 39.44 -20.48 -26.30
C SER A 981 40.23 -20.15 -27.57
N PHE A 982 40.02 -18.93 -28.06
CA PHE A 982 40.65 -18.32 -29.24
C PHE A 982 40.88 -16.83 -28.95
N ASN A 983 42.13 -16.41 -28.84
CA ASN A 983 42.50 -15.03 -28.45
C ASN A 983 43.85 -14.61 -29.03
N ALA A 984 44.29 -13.38 -28.75
CA ALA A 984 45.54 -12.83 -29.27
C ALA A 984 46.83 -13.56 -28.82
N SER A 985 46.72 -14.58 -27.95
CA SER A 985 47.81 -15.43 -27.44
C SER A 985 47.64 -16.94 -27.70
N THR A 986 46.56 -17.38 -28.36
CA THR A 986 46.42 -18.77 -28.81
C THR A 986 47.23 -19.04 -30.09
N SER A 987 47.24 -20.29 -30.56
CA SER A 987 47.83 -20.67 -31.85
C SER A 987 46.86 -21.62 -32.57
N PRO A 988 46.15 -21.17 -33.62
CA PRO A 988 46.21 -19.83 -34.20
C PRO A 988 45.63 -18.75 -33.27
N SER A 989 45.89 -17.48 -33.57
CA SER A 989 45.61 -16.33 -32.69
C SER A 989 44.59 -15.41 -33.33
N SER A 990 43.69 -14.81 -32.53
CA SER A 990 42.69 -13.83 -33.00
C SER A 990 43.27 -12.49 -33.48
N ASN A 991 44.58 -12.39 -33.73
CA ASN A 991 45.19 -11.20 -34.34
C ASN A 991 44.83 -11.14 -35.83
N ARG A 992 44.84 -9.93 -36.38
CA ARG A 992 44.63 -9.64 -37.81
C ARG A 992 45.73 -10.24 -38.69
N TYR A 993 45.49 -10.38 -39.99
CA TYR A 993 46.52 -10.79 -40.95
C TYR A 993 47.70 -9.79 -41.01
N ASP A 994 47.47 -8.51 -40.70
CA ASP A 994 48.53 -7.50 -40.53
C ASP A 994 49.30 -7.58 -39.19
N THR A 995 49.05 -8.63 -38.40
CA THR A 995 49.61 -8.94 -37.06
C THR A 995 49.22 -7.97 -35.94
N MET A 996 48.30 -7.03 -36.16
CA MET A 996 47.76 -6.20 -35.08
C MET A 996 46.66 -6.92 -34.29
N ILE A 997 46.47 -6.51 -33.03
CA ILE A 997 45.42 -7.05 -32.16
C ILE A 997 44.05 -6.61 -32.69
N SER A 998 43.16 -7.57 -32.97
CA SER A 998 41.81 -7.33 -33.52
C SER A 998 40.84 -6.67 -32.53
N GLY A 999 41.05 -6.89 -31.23
CA GLY A 999 40.12 -6.58 -30.13
C GLY A 999 39.33 -7.79 -29.62
N VAL A 1000 39.36 -8.92 -30.35
CA VAL A 1000 38.49 -10.08 -30.16
C VAL A 1000 39.12 -11.18 -29.29
N SER A 1001 38.35 -11.76 -28.36
CA SER A 1001 38.64 -13.09 -27.79
C SER A 1001 37.37 -13.88 -27.51
N ILE A 1002 37.42 -15.17 -27.78
CA ILE A 1002 36.36 -16.14 -27.50
C ILE A 1002 36.88 -17.09 -26.43
N GLU A 1003 36.20 -17.15 -25.29
CA GLU A 1003 36.64 -17.87 -24.09
C GLU A 1003 35.55 -18.81 -23.57
N ASN A 1004 35.89 -19.66 -22.60
CA ASN A 1004 34.95 -20.53 -21.86
C ASN A 1004 34.05 -21.41 -22.75
N ILE A 1005 34.51 -21.77 -23.96
CA ILE A 1005 33.71 -22.54 -24.94
C ILE A 1005 33.32 -23.89 -24.35
N SER A 1006 32.02 -24.20 -24.36
CA SER A 1006 31.42 -25.34 -23.65
C SER A 1006 31.84 -26.72 -24.17
N ASP A 1007 31.35 -27.77 -23.50
CA ASP A 1007 31.33 -29.12 -24.07
C ASP A 1007 30.65 -29.11 -25.45
N SER A 1008 31.09 -30.02 -26.33
CA SER A 1008 30.56 -30.26 -27.68
C SER A 1008 29.09 -30.74 -27.62
N ALA A 1009 28.16 -29.93 -28.16
CA ALA A 1009 26.71 -30.17 -28.06
C ALA A 1009 25.90 -29.47 -29.17
N THR A 1010 24.62 -29.82 -29.34
CA THR A 1010 23.71 -29.19 -30.31
C THR A 1010 23.31 -27.75 -29.95
N VAL A 1011 23.54 -27.34 -28.70
CA VAL A 1011 23.61 -25.95 -28.26
C VAL A 1011 24.85 -25.85 -27.39
N MET A 1012 25.76 -24.93 -27.73
CA MET A 1012 26.98 -24.65 -26.99
C MET A 1012 26.90 -23.27 -26.33
N THR A 1013 27.77 -22.98 -25.36
CA THR A 1013 27.98 -21.61 -24.85
C THR A 1013 29.43 -21.16 -25.04
N ALA A 1014 29.65 -19.84 -25.17
CA ALA A 1014 30.96 -19.21 -25.17
C ALA A 1014 30.89 -17.75 -24.70
N ASP A 1015 32.00 -17.23 -24.17
CA ASP A 1015 32.15 -15.82 -23.82
C ASP A 1015 32.81 -15.05 -24.97
N ILE A 1016 32.07 -14.16 -25.61
CA ILE A 1016 32.55 -13.32 -26.71
C ILE A 1016 32.98 -11.96 -26.17
N ASN A 1017 34.24 -11.59 -26.34
CA ASN A 1017 34.79 -10.33 -25.88
C ASN A 1017 35.25 -9.48 -27.07
N VAL A 1018 34.90 -8.19 -27.08
CA VAL A 1018 35.29 -7.20 -28.09
C VAL A 1018 35.78 -5.91 -27.40
N ASN A 1019 36.78 -5.23 -28.00
CA ASN A 1019 37.47 -4.06 -27.43
C ASN A 1019 37.93 -3.06 -28.51
#